data_AF-A0A7K5P012-F1
#
_entry.id   AF-A0A7K5P012-F1
#
_cell.length_a   1.000
_cell.length_b   1.000
_cell.length_c   1.000
_cell.angle_alpha   90.00
_cell.angle_beta   90.00
_cell.angle_gamma   90.00
#
_symmetry.space_group_name_H-M   'P 1'
#
loop_
_entity.id
_entity.type
_entity.pdbx_description
1 polymer ?
#
loop_
_entity_poly.entity_id
_entity_poly.type
_entity_poly.pdbx_seq_one_letter_code
_entity_poly.pdbx_strand_id
1 'polypeptide(L)'
;AKRGKQKDNVRKKRSLLVNVGLALAPDSFQIVLDSENEVKVSSGKSRSQISYLCAKAQHHIKSMEKVDEHLKHSKNENDRERIILWADLAKVARKQEVWDVCRAACRFCLLYDDTLFRKVTKPKKAQKKKASTAMMDDDQGDSLPRESLLPAKSFSFERDLLRMLAEIRFINAEATINLLRLQGIELNDHAVPPEDRSQYRPGYVSYIPENDPEWKTYSLWIDYLSQYAMENFQRAAEIGEELNEAWIVHNAVVYVLNYNRHLISSGRQREITEYLQTLLGAIKTVGHNGSTTILLMLCNALARGLILRWIPKPKLVEMKKSDAATDRSTKAAAKKHEKANVIQSFSVDPSGLPDIKAALEVCEFALHATAGTVPSEAVPIAAQQQIIATWVKAKQLNHQQIGHKLGTEEENDDGAQNPVARVLVGLEMYSCNGLGLMDFTAPRLPQLVKLALECSWPDSLVELQTLTRLTYFAYLSHNYEIVATCSKRILQTDENFFRNRDTKKYEIVGQEMLSITACIQGKSIMENLSGRKHLRIAASKAFVQSARYAGEARNYSLVMFAARHFWNTCLPLLSSPNDREQFKEPTEIILKNIIKAESKNKQKDTLPLHQWITKDFQNVGLSDGCFLPGMFLTYFDLEDLTLRTSLYGLLFHIYADKADWETALKVLDEAIKVLPQTRHRLLIFKHMAAVKAGSGYNFMLDMQKFRDESEDYLSHMWRHLVTGSRSIVGQLSCFQNAIIALQENEWQKVDYLMEFAEWLYCNQFPLNDVIKPLDWVVDLLLHMK
;
A
#
# COMPACT_ATOMS: atom_id res chain seq x y z
N ALA A 1 38.10 0.93 -10.75
CA ALA A 1 38.59 -0.04 -11.75
C ALA A 1 37.50 -0.99 -12.32
N LYS A 2 36.76 -1.76 -11.50
CA LYS A 2 35.74 -2.74 -12.01
C LYS A 2 34.57 -2.13 -12.82
N ARG A 3 34.00 -0.99 -12.39
CA ARG A 3 32.94 -0.27 -13.15
C ARG A 3 33.42 0.33 -14.48
N GLY A 4 34.69 0.75 -14.56
CA GLY A 4 35.29 1.28 -15.80
C GLY A 4 35.48 0.19 -16.86
N LYS A 5 36.05 -0.96 -16.47
CA LYS A 5 36.18 -2.14 -17.35
C LYS A 5 34.83 -2.67 -17.85
N GLN A 6 33.78 -2.59 -17.03
CA GLN A 6 32.43 -3.03 -17.42
C GLN A 6 31.81 -2.11 -18.47
N LYS A 7 31.94 -0.79 -18.32
CA LYS A 7 31.46 0.20 -19.32
C LYS A 7 32.20 0.11 -20.65
N ASP A 8 33.52 -0.08 -20.63
CA ASP A 8 34.31 -0.23 -21.87
C ASP A 8 33.98 -1.52 -22.63
N ASN A 9 33.68 -2.60 -21.91
CA ASN A 9 33.28 -3.87 -22.51
C ASN A 9 31.89 -3.75 -23.18
N VAL A 10 30.93 -3.07 -22.54
CA VAL A 10 29.61 -2.80 -23.12
C VAL A 10 29.71 -1.93 -24.38
N ARG A 11 30.58 -0.91 -24.39
CA ARG A 11 30.77 -0.05 -25.58
C ARG A 11 31.34 -0.82 -26.78
N LYS A 12 32.32 -1.70 -26.56
CA LYS A 12 32.88 -2.58 -27.62
C LYS A 12 31.86 -3.61 -28.12
N LYS A 13 31.05 -4.17 -27.23
CA LYS A 13 29.95 -5.07 -27.60
C LYS A 13 28.90 -4.35 -28.43
N ARG A 14 28.49 -3.14 -28.02
CA ARG A 14 27.55 -2.30 -28.78
C ARG A 14 28.06 -2.03 -30.19
N SER A 15 29.32 -1.64 -30.38
CA SER A 15 29.85 -1.36 -31.73
C SER A 15 29.79 -2.59 -32.66
N LEU A 16 30.06 -3.78 -32.15
CA LEU A 16 29.97 -5.01 -32.94
C LEU A 16 28.51 -5.31 -33.35
N LEU A 17 27.56 -5.18 -32.42
CA LEU A 17 26.15 -5.42 -32.71
C LEU A 17 25.56 -4.38 -33.67
N VAL A 18 26.02 -3.13 -33.59
CA VAL A 18 25.65 -2.09 -34.56
C VAL A 18 26.15 -2.46 -35.96
N ASN A 19 27.41 -2.91 -36.10
CA ASN A 19 27.94 -3.33 -37.39
C ASN A 19 27.15 -4.49 -38.01
N VAL A 20 26.64 -5.42 -37.19
CA VAL A 20 25.76 -6.51 -37.66
C VAL A 20 24.44 -5.94 -38.19
N GLY A 21 23.79 -5.02 -37.47
CA GLY A 21 22.56 -4.38 -37.95
C GLY A 21 22.75 -3.56 -39.23
N LEU A 22 23.87 -2.84 -39.34
CA LEU A 22 24.24 -2.10 -40.55
C LEU A 22 24.50 -3.02 -41.75
N ALA A 23 25.03 -4.23 -41.52
CA ALA A 23 25.21 -5.21 -42.59
C ALA A 23 23.87 -5.74 -43.14
N LEU A 24 22.82 -5.76 -42.30
CA LEU A 24 21.48 -6.21 -42.69
C LEU A 24 20.65 -5.11 -43.35
N ALA A 25 20.73 -3.87 -42.87
CA ALA A 25 20.03 -2.72 -43.44
C ALA A 25 20.82 -1.41 -43.21
N PRO A 26 21.78 -1.06 -44.09
CA PRO A 26 22.77 0.01 -43.81
C PRO A 26 22.16 1.37 -43.44
N ASP A 27 21.38 1.97 -44.34
CA ASP A 27 20.87 3.33 -44.17
C ASP A 27 19.68 3.37 -43.20
N SER A 28 18.76 2.41 -43.34
CA SER A 28 17.54 2.36 -42.51
C SER A 28 17.86 2.03 -41.06
N PHE A 29 18.78 1.09 -40.79
CA PHE A 29 19.10 0.69 -39.42
C PHE A 29 19.79 1.80 -38.64
N GLN A 30 20.69 2.56 -39.27
CA GLN A 30 21.39 3.65 -38.62
C GLN A 30 20.42 4.74 -38.15
N ILE A 31 19.44 5.12 -38.98
CA ILE A 31 18.44 6.14 -38.65
C ILE A 31 17.57 5.69 -37.46
N VAL A 32 17.14 4.43 -37.46
CA VAL A 32 16.31 3.84 -36.40
C VAL A 32 17.09 3.75 -35.09
N LEU A 33 18.35 3.32 -35.14
CA LEU A 33 19.24 3.30 -33.99
C LEU A 33 19.47 4.70 -33.41
N ASP A 34 19.52 5.71 -34.27
CA ASP A 34 19.75 7.10 -33.87
C ASP A 34 18.53 7.77 -33.25
N SER A 35 17.34 7.19 -33.38
CA SER A 35 16.07 7.73 -32.86
C SER A 35 16.13 8.15 -31.38
N GLU A 36 16.94 7.44 -30.58
CA GLU A 36 17.12 7.63 -29.15
C GLU A 36 18.42 8.37 -28.78
N ASN A 37 19.22 8.75 -29.77
CA ASN A 37 20.48 9.44 -29.57
C ASN A 37 20.24 10.92 -29.27
N GLU A 38 20.37 11.30 -28.01
CA GLU A 38 20.13 12.67 -27.53
C GLU A 38 20.98 13.72 -28.25
N VAL A 39 22.16 13.36 -28.76
CA VAL A 39 23.06 14.27 -29.49
C VAL A 39 22.50 14.64 -30.88
N LYS A 40 21.61 13.79 -31.43
CA LYS A 40 21.01 13.99 -32.76
C LYS A 40 19.67 14.72 -32.71
N VAL A 41 19.13 14.98 -31.51
CA VAL A 41 17.91 15.75 -31.32
C VAL A 41 18.23 17.24 -31.56
N SER A 42 17.63 17.82 -32.59
CA SER A 42 17.77 19.25 -32.86
C SER A 42 17.01 20.05 -31.79
N SER A 43 17.71 20.55 -30.76
CA SER A 43 17.12 21.54 -29.86
C SER A 43 16.94 22.84 -30.63
N GLY A 44 15.68 23.26 -30.84
CA GLY A 44 15.37 24.56 -31.42
C GLY A 44 15.91 25.73 -30.57
N LYS A 45 15.56 26.97 -30.94
CA LYS A 45 16.02 28.18 -30.25
C LYS A 45 15.49 28.33 -28.81
N SER A 46 14.49 27.54 -28.38
CA SER A 46 13.92 27.58 -27.03
C SER A 46 14.73 26.73 -26.05
N ARG A 47 15.00 27.26 -24.85
CA ARG A 47 15.75 26.60 -23.76
C ARG A 47 14.86 25.87 -22.74
N SER A 48 13.55 25.72 -23.01
CA SER A 48 12.64 25.09 -22.04
C SER A 48 12.80 23.56 -22.06
N GLN A 49 12.61 22.93 -20.90
CA GLN A 49 12.64 21.47 -20.77
C GLN A 49 11.54 20.80 -21.63
N ILE A 50 10.36 21.44 -21.73
CA ILE A 50 9.22 20.92 -22.51
C ILE A 50 9.54 20.89 -24.00
N SER A 51 10.15 21.95 -24.56
CA SER A 51 10.53 21.98 -25.98
C SER A 51 11.56 20.91 -26.32
N TYR A 52 12.51 20.64 -25.41
CA TYR A 52 13.48 19.56 -25.60
C TYR A 52 12.81 18.18 -25.63
N LEU A 53 11.88 17.92 -24.69
CA LEU A 53 11.12 16.67 -24.64
C LEU A 53 10.26 16.47 -25.89
N CYS A 54 9.61 17.53 -26.37
CA CYS A 54 8.86 17.52 -27.63
C CYS A 54 9.76 17.18 -28.84
N ALA A 55 10.91 17.86 -28.97
CA ALA A 55 11.85 17.60 -30.05
C ALA A 55 12.37 16.15 -30.02
N LYS A 56 12.63 15.60 -28.82
CA LYS A 56 13.03 14.20 -28.63
C LYS A 56 11.94 13.23 -29.11
N ALA A 57 10.68 13.47 -28.74
CA ALA A 57 9.55 12.65 -29.19
C ALA A 57 9.37 12.71 -30.72
N GLN A 58 9.41 13.91 -31.31
CA GLN A 58 9.29 14.08 -32.77
C GLN A 58 10.45 13.41 -33.53
N HIS A 59 11.67 13.51 -33.02
CA HIS A 59 12.84 12.86 -33.59
C HIS A 59 12.67 11.33 -33.59
N HIS A 60 12.20 10.77 -32.48
CA HIS A 60 11.92 9.34 -32.39
C HIS A 60 10.86 8.90 -33.39
N ILE A 61 9.71 9.59 -33.44
CA ILE A 61 8.59 9.27 -34.35
C ILE A 61 9.05 9.27 -35.81
N LYS A 62 9.71 10.34 -36.27
CA LYS A 62 10.23 10.46 -37.64
C LYS A 62 11.25 9.37 -37.99
N SER A 63 12.08 9.00 -37.03
CA SER A 63 13.08 7.94 -37.23
C SER A 63 12.43 6.56 -37.37
N MET A 64 11.29 6.32 -36.70
CA MET A 64 10.56 5.06 -36.82
C MET A 64 9.85 4.89 -38.17
N GLU A 65 9.40 5.96 -38.82
CA GLU A 65 8.78 5.91 -40.17
C GLU A 65 9.72 5.28 -41.22
N LYS A 66 11.04 5.35 -41.02
CA LYS A 66 12.04 4.72 -41.89
C LYS A 66 12.03 3.20 -41.86
N VAL A 67 11.52 2.59 -40.78
CA VAL A 67 11.32 1.14 -40.70
C VAL A 67 10.27 0.70 -41.71
N ASP A 68 9.16 1.45 -41.81
CA ASP A 68 8.05 1.14 -42.72
C ASP A 68 8.40 1.38 -44.20
N GLU A 69 9.22 2.40 -44.47
CA GLU A 69 9.78 2.63 -45.81
C GLU A 69 10.67 1.46 -46.27
N HIS A 70 11.46 0.87 -45.37
CA HIS A 70 12.36 -0.23 -45.70
C HIS A 70 11.59 -1.46 -46.24
N LEU A 71 10.44 -1.78 -45.65
CA LEU A 71 9.57 -2.87 -46.10
C LEU A 71 9.06 -2.67 -47.54
N LYS A 72 8.70 -1.43 -47.91
CA LYS A 72 8.18 -1.11 -49.26
C LYS A 72 9.22 -1.29 -50.36
N HIS A 73 10.50 -1.12 -50.04
CA HIS A 73 11.61 -1.21 -51.01
C HIS A 73 12.26 -2.59 -51.04
N SER A 74 12.01 -3.44 -50.04
CA SER A 74 12.51 -4.81 -50.01
C SER A 74 11.70 -5.71 -50.95
N LYS A 75 12.35 -6.28 -51.97
CA LYS A 75 11.78 -7.42 -52.71
C LYS A 75 11.66 -8.61 -51.73
N ASN A 76 10.54 -9.34 -51.74
CA ASN A 76 10.23 -10.48 -50.83
C ASN A 76 11.14 -11.71 -51.00
N GLU A 77 12.42 -11.52 -51.27
CA GLU A 77 13.43 -12.56 -51.42
C GLU A 77 14.15 -12.74 -50.08
N ASN A 78 14.15 -13.97 -49.56
CA ASN A 78 14.83 -14.38 -48.32
C ASN A 78 14.27 -13.80 -47.00
N ASP A 79 12.95 -13.54 -46.93
CA ASP A 79 12.27 -13.09 -45.70
C ASP A 79 12.58 -14.00 -44.49
N ARG A 80 12.72 -15.31 -44.72
CA ARG A 80 12.96 -16.32 -43.68
C ARG A 80 14.31 -16.14 -43.00
N GLU A 81 15.37 -16.09 -43.78
CA GLU A 81 16.74 -15.91 -43.29
C GLU A 81 16.88 -14.56 -42.59
N ARG A 82 16.20 -13.53 -43.10
CA ARG A 82 16.18 -12.20 -42.48
C ARG A 82 15.52 -12.18 -41.11
N ILE A 83 14.38 -12.86 -40.93
CA ILE A 83 13.74 -13.00 -39.61
C ILE A 83 14.72 -13.60 -38.62
N ILE A 84 15.39 -14.70 -38.99
CA ILE A 84 16.34 -15.41 -38.11
C ILE A 84 17.50 -14.47 -37.72
N LEU A 85 18.11 -13.79 -38.69
CA LEU A 85 19.23 -12.89 -38.45
C LEU A 85 18.85 -11.71 -37.54
N TRP A 86 17.69 -11.09 -37.77
CA TRP A 86 17.20 -10.00 -36.92
C TRP A 86 16.84 -10.49 -35.52
N ALA A 87 16.22 -11.66 -35.40
CA ALA A 87 15.86 -12.26 -34.12
C ALA A 87 17.10 -12.60 -33.30
N ASP A 88 18.14 -13.16 -33.92
CA ASP A 88 19.41 -13.46 -33.25
C ASP A 88 20.10 -12.18 -32.78
N LEU A 89 20.12 -11.14 -33.61
CA LEU A 89 20.66 -9.83 -33.22
C LEU A 89 19.91 -9.26 -32.01
N ALA A 90 18.58 -9.29 -32.01
CA ALA A 90 17.75 -8.82 -30.91
C ALA A 90 18.01 -9.61 -29.62
N LYS A 91 18.04 -10.95 -29.70
CA LYS A 91 18.32 -11.84 -28.56
C LYS A 91 19.70 -11.62 -27.97
N VAL A 92 20.72 -11.45 -28.81
CA VAL A 92 22.09 -11.17 -28.36
C VAL A 92 22.17 -9.77 -27.75
N ALA A 93 21.56 -8.76 -28.37
CA ALA A 93 21.54 -7.39 -27.85
C ALA A 93 20.87 -7.31 -26.47
N ARG A 94 19.71 -7.98 -26.28
CA ARG A 94 19.05 -8.12 -24.96
C ARG A 94 19.99 -8.74 -23.92
N LYS A 95 20.63 -9.87 -24.25
CA LYS A 95 21.57 -10.56 -23.34
C LYS A 95 22.78 -9.70 -22.94
N GLN A 96 23.18 -8.75 -23.79
CA GLN A 96 24.28 -7.83 -23.52
C GLN A 96 23.81 -6.48 -22.92
N GLU A 97 22.52 -6.33 -22.62
CA GLU A 97 21.89 -5.09 -22.12
C GLU A 97 22.07 -3.88 -23.06
N VAL A 98 22.19 -4.14 -24.37
CA VAL A 98 22.31 -3.10 -25.41
C VAL A 98 20.91 -2.84 -25.98
N TRP A 99 20.11 -2.07 -25.24
CA TRP A 99 18.67 -1.94 -25.45
C TRP A 99 18.27 -1.17 -26.71
N ASP A 100 19.06 -0.18 -27.14
CA ASP A 100 18.84 0.59 -28.38
C ASP A 100 18.98 -0.29 -29.63
N VAL A 101 20.07 -1.07 -29.71
CA VAL A 101 20.26 -2.06 -30.78
C VAL A 101 19.18 -3.14 -30.72
N CYS A 102 18.80 -3.57 -29.51
CA CYS A 102 17.74 -4.55 -29.32
C CYS A 102 16.40 -4.08 -29.88
N ARG A 103 15.95 -2.85 -29.54
CA ARG A 103 14.70 -2.26 -30.06
C ARG A 103 14.74 -2.13 -31.58
N ALA A 104 15.83 -1.61 -32.13
CA ALA A 104 15.98 -1.48 -33.58
C ALA A 104 15.87 -2.85 -34.28
N ALA A 105 16.62 -3.86 -33.81
CA ALA A 105 16.58 -5.21 -34.37
C ALA A 105 15.18 -5.85 -34.27
N CYS A 106 14.50 -5.69 -33.13
CA CYS A 106 13.12 -6.14 -32.97
C CYS A 106 12.17 -5.48 -33.97
N ARG A 107 12.27 -4.15 -34.17
CA ARG A 107 11.44 -3.41 -35.13
C ARG A 107 11.59 -3.96 -36.55
N PHE A 108 12.83 -4.20 -37.01
CA PHE A 108 13.07 -4.81 -38.31
C PHE A 108 12.59 -6.27 -38.40
N CYS A 109 12.74 -7.05 -37.33
CA CYS A 109 12.27 -8.43 -37.29
C CYS A 109 10.75 -8.53 -37.40
N LEU A 110 10.02 -7.66 -36.71
CA LEU A 110 8.55 -7.73 -36.62
C LEU A 110 7.82 -7.25 -37.88
N LEU A 111 8.51 -6.56 -38.80
CA LEU A 111 7.98 -6.21 -40.12
C LEU A 111 7.47 -7.41 -40.90
N TYR A 112 8.05 -8.58 -40.66
CA TYR A 112 7.72 -9.79 -41.39
C TYR A 112 6.51 -10.54 -40.80
N ASP A 113 6.02 -10.17 -39.61
CA ASP A 113 4.89 -10.86 -38.96
C ASP A 113 3.60 -10.71 -39.78
N ASP A 114 3.28 -9.49 -40.25
CA ASP A 114 2.08 -9.23 -41.07
C ASP A 114 2.09 -10.02 -42.40
N THR A 115 3.29 -10.25 -42.96
CA THR A 115 3.45 -11.00 -44.21
C THR A 115 3.19 -12.51 -44.05
N LEU A 116 3.44 -13.04 -42.84
CA LEU A 116 3.19 -14.44 -42.49
C LEU A 116 1.74 -14.64 -42.05
N PHE A 117 1.18 -13.73 -41.26
CA PHE A 117 -0.23 -13.77 -40.83
C PHE A 117 -1.20 -13.83 -42.03
N ARG A 118 -0.93 -13.05 -43.08
CA ARG A 118 -1.74 -13.02 -44.31
C ARG A 118 -1.58 -14.27 -45.19
N LYS A 119 -0.52 -15.07 -44.99
CA LYS A 119 -0.29 -16.35 -45.70
C LYS A 119 -1.02 -17.51 -45.02
N VAL A 120 -1.09 -17.51 -43.68
CA VAL A 120 -1.77 -18.55 -42.89
C VAL A 120 -3.30 -18.47 -43.00
N THR A 121 -3.87 -17.26 -43.11
CA THR A 121 -5.33 -17.03 -43.19
C THR A 121 -5.97 -17.28 -44.56
N LYS A 122 -5.20 -17.63 -45.61
CA LYS A 122 -5.76 -18.02 -46.91
C LYS A 122 -5.88 -19.54 -47.01
N PRO A 123 -7.09 -20.14 -46.92
CA PRO A 123 -7.27 -21.51 -47.38
C PRO A 123 -7.06 -21.50 -48.89
N LYS A 124 -6.10 -22.27 -49.39
CA LYS A 124 -5.94 -22.47 -50.84
C LYS A 124 -7.23 -23.10 -51.36
N LYS A 125 -8.08 -22.28 -52.00
CA LYS A 125 -9.23 -22.74 -52.79
C LYS A 125 -8.72 -23.81 -53.75
N ALA A 126 -9.24 -25.03 -53.61
CA ALA A 126 -8.99 -26.13 -54.53
C ALA A 126 -9.32 -25.65 -55.95
N GLN A 127 -8.30 -25.53 -56.80
CA GLN A 127 -8.50 -25.39 -58.23
C GLN A 127 -9.13 -26.70 -58.74
N LYS A 128 -10.44 -26.67 -58.99
CA LYS A 128 -11.13 -27.66 -59.82
C LYS A 128 -10.47 -27.67 -61.20
N LYS A 129 -9.63 -28.67 -61.48
CA LYS A 129 -9.35 -29.09 -62.85
C LYS A 129 -10.52 -29.95 -63.32
N LYS A 130 -11.19 -29.47 -64.38
CA LYS A 130 -12.08 -30.27 -65.24
C LYS A 130 -11.26 -31.39 -65.90
N ALA A 131 -11.75 -32.63 -65.82
CA ALA A 131 -11.56 -33.63 -66.86
C ALA A 131 -12.75 -34.59 -66.82
N SER A 132 -13.37 -34.74 -67.98
CA SER A 132 -14.50 -35.60 -68.29
C SER A 132 -14.05 -37.05 -68.55
N THR A 133 -14.82 -37.99 -67.96
CA THR A 133 -15.30 -39.27 -68.51
C THR A 133 -14.34 -40.20 -69.29
N ALA A 134 -14.03 -41.37 -68.73
CA ALA A 134 -14.25 -42.69 -69.35
C ALA A 134 -13.89 -43.87 -68.42
N MET A 135 -14.90 -44.71 -68.18
CA MET A 135 -14.93 -46.19 -68.06
C MET A 135 -14.22 -46.93 -66.91
N MET A 136 -14.94 -47.95 -66.45
CA MET A 136 -14.67 -48.91 -65.38
C MET A 136 -13.56 -49.90 -65.75
N ASP A 137 -12.82 -50.42 -64.77
CA ASP A 137 -13.00 -51.82 -64.31
C ASP A 137 -12.28 -52.08 -62.97
N ASP A 138 -12.83 -53.04 -62.23
CA ASP A 138 -12.38 -53.62 -60.96
C ASP A 138 -10.92 -54.13 -61.01
N ASP A 139 -10.17 -54.04 -59.90
CA ASP A 139 -9.99 -55.18 -58.99
C ASP A 139 -8.99 -54.83 -57.86
N GLN A 140 -9.18 -55.54 -56.76
CA GLN A 140 -8.73 -55.26 -55.40
C GLN A 140 -7.42 -56.01 -55.08
N GLY A 141 -6.50 -55.37 -54.35
CA GLY A 141 -5.55 -56.09 -53.49
C GLY A 141 -4.07 -55.71 -53.56
N ASP A 142 -3.58 -55.17 -52.44
CA ASP A 142 -2.19 -55.15 -51.96
C ASP A 142 -1.09 -54.52 -52.84
N SER A 143 -0.81 -53.25 -52.55
CA SER A 143 0.58 -52.80 -52.35
C SER A 143 0.62 -51.47 -51.61
N LEU A 144 1.35 -51.47 -50.50
CA LEU A 144 1.78 -50.31 -49.72
C LEU A 144 2.10 -49.08 -50.61
N PRO A 145 1.48 -47.91 -50.42
CA PRO A 145 2.01 -46.68 -50.98
C PRO A 145 3.06 -46.13 -50.02
N ARG A 146 4.32 -46.43 -50.37
CA ARG A 146 5.51 -45.59 -50.17
C ARG A 146 5.16 -44.17 -49.71
N GLU A 147 5.45 -43.88 -48.45
CA GLU A 147 5.27 -42.56 -47.83
C GLU A 147 5.83 -41.45 -48.72
N SER A 148 4.94 -40.64 -49.27
CA SER A 148 5.28 -39.36 -49.87
C SER A 148 5.61 -38.36 -48.75
N LEU A 149 6.90 -38.23 -48.47
CA LEU A 149 7.53 -37.47 -47.38
C LEU A 149 7.36 -35.92 -47.41
N LEU A 150 6.32 -35.35 -48.00
CA LEU A 150 6.11 -33.88 -48.02
C LEU A 150 4.62 -33.53 -47.96
N PRO A 151 4.07 -33.34 -46.74
CA PRO A 151 3.68 -31.99 -46.28
C PRO A 151 3.96 -31.68 -44.79
N ALA A 152 4.54 -32.60 -44.01
CA ALA A 152 4.75 -32.39 -42.55
C ALA A 152 5.90 -31.40 -42.23
N LYS A 153 6.99 -31.39 -43.01
CA LYS A 153 8.17 -30.53 -42.77
C LYS A 153 7.92 -29.03 -43.07
N SER A 154 7.01 -28.70 -43.98
CA SER A 154 6.66 -27.30 -44.26
C SER A 154 5.83 -26.70 -43.13
N PHE A 155 4.96 -27.50 -42.51
CA PHE A 155 4.15 -27.09 -41.36
C PHE A 155 4.97 -26.89 -40.08
N SER A 156 6.04 -27.66 -39.85
CA SER A 156 6.87 -27.49 -38.65
C SER A 156 7.67 -26.18 -38.67
N PHE A 157 8.17 -25.77 -39.84
CA PHE A 157 9.07 -24.61 -39.95
C PHE A 157 8.34 -23.26 -39.85
N GLU A 158 7.12 -23.15 -40.39
CA GLU A 158 6.30 -21.93 -40.22
C GLU A 158 5.91 -21.72 -38.75
N ARG A 159 5.69 -22.82 -38.01
CA ARG A 159 5.48 -22.78 -36.56
C ARG A 159 6.73 -22.30 -35.82
N ASP A 160 7.92 -22.74 -36.21
CA ASP A 160 9.18 -22.28 -35.60
C ASP A 160 9.43 -20.78 -35.80
N LEU A 161 9.10 -20.25 -36.99
CA LEU A 161 9.16 -18.81 -37.26
C LEU A 161 8.15 -18.03 -36.42
N LEU A 162 6.92 -18.52 -36.27
CA LEU A 162 5.91 -17.89 -35.42
C LEU A 162 6.34 -17.89 -33.93
N ARG A 163 6.89 -19.01 -33.42
CA ARG A 163 7.47 -19.05 -32.07
C ARG A 163 8.58 -18.02 -31.90
N MET A 164 9.48 -17.91 -32.88
CA MET A 164 10.54 -16.92 -32.87
C MET A 164 9.98 -15.50 -32.85
N LEU A 165 8.95 -15.19 -33.64
CA LEU A 165 8.29 -13.89 -33.64
C LEU A 165 7.61 -13.60 -32.29
N ALA A 166 6.94 -14.57 -31.68
CA ALA A 166 6.37 -14.41 -30.34
C ALA A 166 7.45 -14.09 -29.28
N GLU A 167 8.60 -14.77 -29.33
CA GLU A 167 9.74 -14.45 -28.48
C GLU A 167 10.27 -13.03 -28.72
N ILE A 168 10.40 -12.62 -29.99
CA ILE A 168 10.85 -11.26 -30.33
C ILE A 168 9.84 -10.21 -29.87
N ARG A 169 8.54 -10.49 -29.91
CA ARG A 169 7.51 -9.61 -29.35
C ARG A 169 7.68 -9.39 -27.84
N PHE A 170 7.97 -10.45 -27.08
CA PHE A 170 8.30 -10.30 -25.64
C PHE A 170 9.55 -9.44 -25.42
N ILE A 171 10.61 -9.68 -26.19
CA ILE A 171 11.87 -8.91 -26.10
C ILE A 171 11.63 -7.44 -26.45
N ASN A 172 10.87 -7.18 -27.50
CA ASN A 172 10.55 -5.84 -27.96
C ASN A 172 9.76 -5.06 -26.91
N ALA A 173 8.72 -5.67 -26.33
CA ALA A 173 7.93 -5.06 -25.26
C ALA A 173 8.80 -4.73 -24.03
N GLU A 174 9.65 -5.66 -23.57
CA GLU A 174 10.58 -5.39 -22.46
C GLU A 174 11.55 -4.25 -22.80
N ALA A 175 12.08 -4.23 -24.02
CA ALA A 175 13.00 -3.20 -24.46
C ALA A 175 12.29 -1.83 -24.55
N THR A 176 11.02 -1.77 -24.96
CA THR A 176 10.21 -0.54 -24.91
C THR A 176 9.94 -0.08 -23.48
N ILE A 177 9.65 -0.99 -22.55
CA ILE A 177 9.49 -0.66 -21.13
C ILE A 177 10.79 -0.10 -20.53
N ASN A 178 11.94 -0.61 -20.96
CA ASN A 178 13.22 -0.03 -20.57
C ASN A 178 13.35 1.43 -21.03
N LEU A 179 12.87 1.77 -22.23
CA LEU A 179 12.86 3.15 -22.74
C LEU A 179 11.95 4.06 -21.91
N LEU A 180 10.76 3.59 -21.53
CA LEU A 180 9.85 4.30 -20.62
C LEU A 180 10.52 4.60 -19.28
N ARG A 181 11.18 3.59 -18.69
CA ARG A 181 11.93 3.76 -17.42
C ARG A 181 13.09 4.74 -17.54
N LEU A 182 13.75 4.83 -18.70
CA LEU A 182 14.76 5.85 -18.97
C LEU A 182 14.17 7.27 -19.00
N GLN A 183 12.87 7.41 -19.32
CA GLN A 183 12.14 8.68 -19.17
C GLN A 183 11.60 8.91 -17.75
N GLY A 184 11.81 7.95 -16.83
CA GLY A 184 11.32 8.03 -15.45
C GLY A 184 9.86 7.64 -15.28
N ILE A 185 9.28 6.91 -16.25
CA ILE A 185 7.85 6.57 -16.30
C ILE A 185 7.69 5.04 -16.31
N GLU A 186 6.74 4.49 -15.55
CA GLU A 186 6.40 3.07 -15.59
C GLU A 186 5.43 2.74 -16.75
N LEU A 187 5.30 1.46 -17.11
CA LEU A 187 4.41 1.05 -18.20
C LEU A 187 2.95 1.44 -17.89
N ASN A 188 2.28 2.13 -18.83
CA ASN A 188 0.90 2.62 -18.69
C ASN A 188 0.72 3.76 -17.65
N ASP A 189 1.80 4.35 -17.15
CA ASP A 189 1.73 5.65 -16.46
C ASP A 189 1.80 6.81 -17.46
N HIS A 190 1.16 7.92 -17.10
CA HIS A 190 1.16 9.14 -17.90
C HIS A 190 2.35 10.04 -17.57
N ALA A 191 2.77 10.84 -18.54
CA ALA A 191 3.79 11.84 -18.32
C ALA A 191 3.30 12.92 -17.34
N VAL A 192 4.12 13.27 -16.34
CA VAL A 192 3.85 14.36 -15.40
C VAL A 192 4.66 15.60 -15.80
N PRO A 193 4.04 16.78 -15.97
CA PRO A 193 4.76 17.98 -16.40
C PRO A 193 5.81 18.40 -15.39
N PRO A 194 7.01 18.84 -15.83
CA PRO A 194 8.07 19.28 -14.92
C PRO A 194 7.63 20.54 -14.16
N GLU A 195 7.71 20.49 -12.82
CA GLU A 195 7.46 21.66 -11.96
C GLU A 195 8.50 22.75 -12.22
N ASP A 196 8.06 23.94 -12.64
CA ASP A 196 8.95 25.09 -12.84
C ASP A 196 9.40 25.65 -11.49
N ARG A 197 10.55 25.18 -11.01
CA ARG A 197 11.18 25.64 -9.76
C ARG A 197 11.68 27.09 -9.82
N SER A 198 11.58 27.77 -10.98
CA SER A 198 12.18 29.09 -11.17
C SER A 198 11.35 30.27 -10.66
N GLN A 199 10.10 30.07 -10.19
CA GLN A 199 9.21 31.18 -9.82
C GLN A 199 8.45 30.99 -8.50
N TYR A 200 9.17 30.87 -7.39
CA TYR A 200 8.58 31.10 -6.06
C TYR A 200 8.42 32.62 -5.82
N ARG A 201 7.29 33.20 -6.28
CA ARG A 201 6.75 34.43 -5.69
C ARG A 201 5.50 34.09 -4.88
N PRO A 202 5.33 34.59 -3.65
CA PRO A 202 4.10 34.39 -2.89
C PRO A 202 2.91 35.01 -3.64
N GLY A 203 1.91 34.20 -3.99
CA GLY A 203 0.67 34.65 -4.63
C GLY A 203 0.49 34.32 -6.12
N TYR A 204 1.44 33.62 -6.76
CA TYR A 204 1.26 33.18 -8.15
C TYR A 204 0.65 31.78 -8.21
N VAL A 205 -0.59 31.67 -8.70
CA VAL A 205 -1.23 30.38 -9.01
C VAL A 205 -0.58 29.84 -10.28
N SER A 206 0.14 28.72 -10.18
CA SER A 206 0.66 27.98 -11.34
C SER A 206 -0.51 27.55 -12.22
N TYR A 207 -0.65 28.16 -13.40
CA TYR A 207 -1.57 27.65 -14.42
C TYR A 207 -0.96 26.39 -15.04
N ILE A 208 -1.79 25.36 -15.08
CA ILE A 208 -1.49 23.97 -15.45
C ILE A 208 -0.86 23.88 -16.87
N PRO A 209 0.26 23.15 -17.06
CA PRO A 209 0.90 22.91 -18.38
C PRO A 209 0.16 21.93 -19.32
N GLU A 210 -0.98 21.35 -18.94
CA GLU A 210 -1.67 20.29 -19.70
C GLU A 210 -2.15 20.72 -21.09
N ASN A 211 -2.34 22.02 -21.33
CA ASN A 211 -2.80 22.54 -22.62
C ASN A 211 -1.68 22.93 -23.59
N ASP A 212 -0.42 22.82 -23.19
CA ASP A 212 0.72 23.10 -24.06
C ASP A 212 0.82 22.04 -25.19
N PRO A 213 0.86 22.46 -26.47
CA PRO A 213 0.91 21.53 -27.60
C PRO A 213 2.22 20.73 -27.68
N GLU A 214 3.33 21.28 -27.22
CA GLU A 214 4.63 20.59 -27.15
C GLU A 214 4.62 19.53 -26.05
N TRP A 215 4.03 19.85 -24.89
CA TRP A 215 3.82 18.87 -23.82
C TRP A 215 2.90 17.73 -24.26
N LYS A 216 1.78 18.05 -24.93
CA LYS A 216 0.87 17.04 -25.50
C LYS A 216 1.59 16.10 -26.45
N THR A 217 2.49 16.62 -27.30
CA THR A 217 3.26 15.79 -28.23
C THR A 217 4.15 14.77 -27.49
N TYR A 218 4.82 15.21 -26.43
CA TYR A 218 5.63 14.30 -25.61
C TYR A 218 4.76 13.30 -24.83
N SER A 219 3.66 13.74 -24.21
CA SER A 219 2.74 12.87 -23.47
C SER A 219 2.16 11.78 -24.37
N LEU A 220 1.69 12.14 -25.57
CA LEU A 220 1.16 11.18 -26.55
C LEU A 220 2.23 10.17 -27.00
N TRP A 221 3.49 10.59 -27.09
CA TRP A 221 4.58 9.66 -27.39
C TRP A 221 4.82 8.65 -26.25
N ILE A 222 4.74 9.07 -24.99
CA ILE A 222 4.81 8.17 -23.83
C ILE A 222 3.62 7.19 -23.81
N ASP A 223 2.41 7.68 -24.04
CA ASP A 223 1.20 6.86 -24.12
C ASP A 223 1.32 5.83 -25.27
N TYR A 224 1.83 6.26 -26.44
CA TYR A 224 2.11 5.39 -27.58
C TYR A 224 3.13 4.29 -27.25
N LEU A 225 4.21 4.61 -26.54
CA LEU A 225 5.21 3.60 -26.15
C LEU A 225 4.59 2.54 -25.21
N SER A 226 3.72 2.96 -24.28
CA SER A 226 3.00 2.04 -23.39
C SER A 226 2.04 1.14 -24.16
N GLN A 227 1.22 1.72 -25.04
CA GLN A 227 0.33 0.98 -25.92
C GLN A 227 1.11 -0.02 -26.79
N TYR A 228 2.20 0.43 -27.42
CA TYR A 228 3.04 -0.42 -28.26
C TYR A 228 3.60 -1.62 -27.49
N ALA A 229 4.07 -1.44 -26.26
CA ALA A 229 4.55 -2.55 -25.44
C ALA A 229 3.42 -3.55 -25.12
N MET A 230 2.22 -3.06 -24.79
CA MET A 230 1.05 -3.91 -24.51
C MET A 230 0.58 -4.69 -25.73
N GLU A 231 0.53 -4.05 -26.91
CA GLU A 231 0.20 -4.69 -28.19
C GLU A 231 1.19 -5.81 -28.56
N ASN A 232 2.48 -5.64 -28.25
CA ASN A 232 3.47 -6.69 -28.45
C ASN A 232 3.19 -7.91 -27.57
N PHE A 233 2.86 -7.72 -26.29
CA PHE A 233 2.45 -8.83 -25.41
C PHE A 233 1.18 -9.52 -25.88
N GLN A 234 0.18 -8.73 -26.28
CA GLN A 234 -1.10 -9.26 -26.79
C GLN A 234 -0.87 -10.10 -28.04
N ARG A 235 -0.15 -9.57 -29.03
CA ARG A 235 0.09 -10.30 -30.28
C ARG A 235 0.96 -11.54 -30.07
N ALA A 236 1.88 -11.54 -29.10
CA ALA A 236 2.58 -12.76 -28.70
C ALA A 236 1.63 -13.84 -28.14
N ALA A 237 0.63 -13.43 -27.36
CA ALA A 237 -0.41 -14.34 -26.87
C ALA A 237 -1.29 -14.89 -28.01
N GLU A 238 -1.68 -14.05 -28.97
CA GLU A 238 -2.44 -14.47 -30.15
C GLU A 238 -1.65 -15.48 -31.00
N ILE A 239 -0.33 -15.28 -31.18
CA ILE A 239 0.52 -16.29 -31.84
C ILE A 239 0.54 -17.59 -31.04
N GLY A 240 0.62 -17.51 -29.71
CA GLY A 240 0.52 -18.69 -28.83
C GLY A 240 -0.79 -19.44 -29.01
N GLU A 241 -1.89 -18.73 -29.16
CA GLU A 241 -3.23 -19.27 -29.46
C GLU A 241 -3.29 -19.91 -30.86
N GLU A 242 -2.80 -19.22 -31.90
CA GLU A 242 -2.71 -19.75 -33.27
C GLU A 242 -1.89 -21.04 -33.35
N LEU A 243 -0.83 -21.14 -32.55
CA LEU A 243 0.01 -22.33 -32.45
C LEU A 243 -0.61 -23.41 -31.55
N ASN A 244 -1.63 -23.09 -30.74
CA ASN A 244 -2.12 -23.91 -29.64
C ASN A 244 -1.02 -24.32 -28.65
N GLU A 245 -0.21 -23.33 -28.22
CA GLU A 245 0.94 -23.51 -27.34
C GLU A 245 0.77 -22.73 -26.03
N ALA A 246 0.29 -23.43 -25.00
CA ALA A 246 -0.05 -22.87 -23.70
C ALA A 246 1.10 -22.11 -23.01
N TRP A 247 2.35 -22.53 -23.22
CA TRP A 247 3.52 -21.89 -22.60
C TRP A 247 3.77 -20.46 -23.10
N ILE A 248 3.43 -20.14 -24.36
CA ILE A 248 3.58 -18.79 -24.94
C ILE A 248 2.54 -17.86 -24.34
N VAL A 249 1.27 -18.28 -24.34
CA VAL A 249 0.17 -17.52 -23.74
C VAL A 249 0.42 -17.28 -22.25
N HIS A 250 0.84 -18.33 -21.54
CA HIS A 250 1.25 -18.24 -20.14
C HIS A 250 2.32 -17.16 -19.91
N ASN A 251 3.38 -17.14 -20.72
CA ASN A 251 4.44 -16.12 -20.62
C ASN A 251 3.90 -14.71 -20.85
N ALA A 252 2.99 -14.51 -21.81
CA ALA A 252 2.37 -13.22 -22.04
C ALA A 252 1.61 -12.71 -20.80
N VAL A 253 0.85 -13.59 -20.15
CA VAL A 253 0.15 -13.26 -18.90
C VAL A 253 1.13 -12.89 -17.79
N VAL A 254 2.21 -13.65 -17.62
CA VAL A 254 3.25 -13.37 -16.62
C VAL A 254 3.88 -11.99 -16.85
N TYR A 255 4.24 -11.66 -18.10
CA TYR A 255 4.81 -10.36 -18.42
C TYR A 255 3.84 -9.22 -18.15
N VAL A 256 2.58 -9.33 -18.60
CA VAL A 256 1.57 -8.28 -18.41
C VAL A 256 1.28 -8.05 -16.93
N LEU A 257 1.09 -9.11 -16.14
CA LEU A 257 0.83 -8.98 -14.70
C LEU A 257 2.04 -8.39 -13.94
N ASN A 258 3.27 -8.77 -14.31
CA ASN A 258 4.47 -8.30 -13.62
C ASN A 258 4.80 -6.84 -13.93
N TYR A 259 4.75 -6.43 -15.20
CA TYR A 259 5.07 -5.05 -15.56
C TYR A 259 3.97 -4.06 -15.16
N ASN A 260 2.72 -4.50 -15.03
CA ASN A 260 1.61 -3.68 -14.55
C ASN A 260 1.30 -3.86 -13.05
N ARG A 261 2.22 -4.44 -12.28
CA ARG A 261 1.99 -4.67 -10.85
C ARG A 261 1.74 -3.37 -10.07
N HIS A 262 2.32 -2.25 -10.48
CA HIS A 262 2.06 -0.94 -9.87
C HIS A 262 0.60 -0.51 -10.09
N LEU A 263 0.08 -0.58 -11.32
CA LEU A 263 -1.33 -0.31 -11.63
C LEU A 263 -2.28 -1.23 -10.88
N ILE A 264 -1.96 -2.52 -10.84
CA ILE A 264 -2.77 -3.51 -10.11
C ILE A 264 -2.76 -3.20 -8.62
N SER A 265 -1.65 -2.74 -8.05
CA SER A 265 -1.57 -2.41 -6.63
C SER A 265 -2.30 -1.10 -6.29
N SER A 266 -2.29 -0.13 -7.21
CA SER A 266 -2.97 1.16 -7.04
C SER A 266 -4.48 1.14 -7.38
N GLY A 267 -5.05 -0.01 -7.77
CA GLY A 267 -6.47 -0.11 -8.13
C GLY A 267 -6.82 0.48 -9.50
N ARG A 268 -5.83 0.63 -10.39
CA ARG A 268 -5.97 1.18 -11.76
C ARG A 268 -6.11 0.12 -12.85
N GLN A 269 -6.51 -1.12 -12.49
CA GLN A 269 -6.62 -2.24 -13.45
C GLN A 269 -7.62 -1.98 -14.58
N ARG A 270 -8.55 -1.02 -14.40
CA ARG A 270 -9.52 -0.63 -15.43
C ARG A 270 -8.82 -0.34 -16.77
N GLU A 271 -7.69 0.34 -16.72
CA GLU A 271 -6.91 0.80 -17.87
C GLU A 271 -6.36 -0.36 -18.73
N ILE A 272 -6.23 -1.56 -18.15
CA ILE A 272 -5.69 -2.74 -18.84
C ILE A 272 -6.72 -3.86 -19.03
N THR A 273 -7.99 -3.61 -18.72
CA THR A 273 -9.06 -4.64 -18.71
C THR A 273 -9.21 -5.33 -20.07
N GLU A 274 -9.12 -4.58 -21.17
CA GLU A 274 -9.24 -5.12 -22.53
C GLU A 274 -8.14 -6.14 -22.83
N TYR A 275 -6.88 -5.81 -22.50
CA TYR A 275 -5.75 -6.73 -22.64
C TYR A 275 -5.91 -7.98 -21.76
N LEU A 276 -6.35 -7.83 -20.50
CA LEU A 276 -6.57 -8.95 -19.59
C LEU A 276 -7.71 -9.86 -20.10
N GLN A 277 -8.75 -9.31 -20.71
CA GLN A 277 -9.85 -10.06 -21.32
C GLN A 277 -9.35 -10.90 -22.51
N THR A 278 -8.55 -10.31 -23.41
CA THR A 278 -7.93 -11.02 -24.54
C THR A 278 -7.05 -12.17 -24.05
N LEU A 279 -6.21 -11.93 -23.05
CA LEU A 279 -5.35 -12.95 -22.46
C LEU A 279 -6.15 -14.09 -21.79
N LEU A 280 -7.27 -13.78 -21.13
CA LEU A 280 -8.14 -14.80 -20.56
C LEU A 280 -8.80 -15.64 -21.66
N GLY A 281 -9.21 -15.01 -22.77
CA GLY A 281 -9.70 -15.69 -23.97
C GLY A 281 -8.68 -16.70 -24.49
N ALA A 282 -7.44 -16.26 -24.72
CA ALA A 282 -6.36 -17.13 -25.18
C ALA A 282 -6.06 -18.27 -24.18
N ILE A 283 -6.04 -18.03 -22.87
CA ILE A 283 -5.85 -19.11 -21.89
C ILE A 283 -7.00 -20.12 -21.91
N LYS A 284 -8.24 -19.69 -22.13
CA LYS A 284 -9.40 -20.59 -22.22
C LYS A 284 -9.31 -21.52 -23.44
N THR A 285 -8.66 -21.08 -24.52
CA THR A 285 -8.52 -21.88 -25.74
C THR A 285 -7.36 -22.86 -25.67
N VAL A 286 -6.18 -22.44 -25.19
CA VAL A 286 -4.97 -23.30 -25.17
C VAL A 286 -4.73 -24.03 -23.85
N GLY A 287 -5.38 -23.62 -22.76
CA GLY A 287 -5.15 -24.13 -21.40
C GLY A 287 -4.10 -23.36 -20.60
N HIS A 288 -4.08 -23.55 -19.28
CA HIS A 288 -3.26 -22.77 -18.33
C HIS A 288 -1.85 -23.33 -18.07
N ASN A 289 -1.34 -24.22 -18.93
CA ASN A 289 0.03 -24.79 -18.85
C ASN A 289 0.41 -25.37 -17.46
N GLY A 290 -0.53 -26.00 -16.75
CA GLY A 290 -0.32 -26.57 -15.40
C GLY A 290 -0.10 -25.54 -14.27
N SER A 291 -0.32 -24.24 -14.53
CA SER A 291 -0.14 -23.18 -13.53
C SER A 291 -1.46 -22.46 -13.22
N THR A 292 -2.28 -23.09 -12.39
CA THR A 292 -3.55 -22.55 -11.90
C THR A 292 -3.37 -21.22 -11.16
N THR A 293 -2.25 -21.00 -10.45
CA THR A 293 -1.96 -19.73 -9.75
C THR A 293 -2.00 -18.51 -10.67
N ILE A 294 -1.39 -18.59 -11.86
CA ILE A 294 -1.34 -17.46 -12.80
C ILE A 294 -2.71 -17.22 -13.42
N LEU A 295 -3.46 -18.29 -13.70
CA LEU A 295 -4.87 -18.17 -14.10
C LEU A 295 -5.68 -17.41 -13.05
N LEU A 296 -5.55 -17.76 -11.76
CA LEU A 296 -6.24 -17.04 -10.68
C LEU A 296 -5.81 -15.58 -10.58
N MET A 297 -4.51 -15.28 -10.71
CA MET A 297 -4.04 -13.89 -10.68
C MET A 297 -4.61 -13.07 -11.84
N LEU A 298 -4.69 -13.64 -13.05
CA LEU A 298 -5.29 -13.02 -14.21
C LEU A 298 -6.79 -12.76 -14.00
N CYS A 299 -7.54 -13.79 -13.60
CA CYS A 299 -8.98 -13.68 -13.33
C CYS A 299 -9.26 -12.65 -12.23
N ASN A 300 -8.45 -12.62 -11.17
CA ASN A 300 -8.60 -11.68 -10.07
C ASN A 300 -8.33 -10.24 -10.53
N ALA A 301 -7.25 -10.01 -11.27
CA ALA A 301 -6.91 -8.68 -11.79
C ALA A 301 -8.01 -8.16 -12.74
N LEU A 302 -8.51 -9.01 -13.63
CA LEU A 302 -9.58 -8.71 -14.57
C LEU A 302 -10.91 -8.40 -13.85
N ALA A 303 -11.36 -9.30 -12.96
CA ALA A 303 -12.60 -9.13 -12.23
C ALA A 303 -12.58 -7.87 -11.35
N ARG A 304 -11.43 -7.56 -10.70
CA ARG A 304 -11.25 -6.29 -9.95
C ARG A 304 -11.32 -5.08 -10.88
N GLY A 305 -10.63 -5.09 -12.02
CA GLY A 305 -10.69 -4.00 -13.00
C GLY A 305 -12.11 -3.71 -13.50
N LEU A 306 -12.93 -4.74 -13.65
CA LEU A 306 -14.34 -4.62 -14.03
C LEU A 306 -15.20 -3.96 -12.92
N ILE A 307 -15.04 -4.34 -11.65
CA ILE A 307 -15.94 -3.91 -10.57
C ILE A 307 -15.51 -2.66 -9.80
N LEU A 308 -14.23 -2.33 -9.72
CA LEU A 308 -13.72 -1.32 -8.76
C LEU A 308 -14.38 0.06 -8.91
N ARG A 309 -14.63 0.52 -10.15
CA ARG A 309 -15.28 1.82 -10.42
C ARG A 309 -16.74 1.88 -9.98
N TRP A 310 -17.38 0.73 -9.82
CA TRP A 310 -18.80 0.60 -9.48
C TRP A 310 -19.03 0.46 -7.97
N ILE A 311 -17.96 0.35 -7.19
CA ILE A 311 -18.05 0.33 -5.73
C ILE A 311 -18.26 1.75 -5.22
N PRO A 312 -19.37 2.05 -4.53
CA PRO A 312 -19.63 3.38 -4.01
C PRO A 312 -18.54 3.80 -3.01
N LYS A 313 -17.98 5.00 -3.20
CA LYS A 313 -17.09 5.61 -2.22
C LYS A 313 -17.95 6.25 -1.11
N PRO A 314 -17.68 5.99 0.17
CA PRO A 314 -18.41 6.65 1.24
C PRO A 314 -18.16 8.16 1.16
N LYS A 315 -19.23 8.96 1.03
CA LYS A 315 -19.16 10.41 1.20
C LYS A 315 -19.15 10.69 2.68
N LEU A 316 -18.07 11.28 3.19
CA LEU A 316 -18.04 11.80 4.55
C LEU A 316 -19.06 12.94 4.62
N VAL A 317 -20.10 12.81 5.46
CA VAL A 317 -20.96 13.93 5.77
C VAL A 317 -20.12 14.89 6.60
N GLU A 318 -19.68 16.00 5.99
CA GLU A 318 -19.17 17.14 6.74
C GLU A 318 -20.22 17.48 7.80
N MET A 319 -19.85 17.35 9.07
CA MET A 319 -20.65 17.90 10.17
C MET A 319 -20.68 19.41 9.98
N LYS A 320 -21.69 19.90 9.25
CA LYS A 320 -22.03 21.32 9.26
C LYS A 320 -22.27 21.70 10.71
N LYS A 321 -21.40 22.56 11.24
CA LYS A 321 -21.64 23.28 12.49
C LYS A 321 -22.95 24.04 12.28
N SER A 322 -24.03 23.59 12.91
CA SER A 322 -25.24 24.40 13.01
C SER A 322 -24.97 25.45 14.07
N ASP A 323 -24.86 26.69 13.62
CA ASP A 323 -24.77 27.86 14.48
C ASP A 323 -25.93 27.88 15.49
N ALA A 324 -25.58 28.20 16.73
CA ALA A 324 -26.52 28.39 17.81
C ALA A 324 -27.20 29.76 17.68
N ALA A 325 -28.53 29.78 17.62
CA ALA A 325 -29.34 30.86 18.17
C ALA A 325 -30.83 30.45 18.25
N THR A 326 -31.38 30.51 19.47
CA THR A 326 -32.81 30.67 19.86
C THR A 326 -33.81 29.61 19.36
N ASP A 327 -34.62 28.94 20.17
CA ASP A 327 -35.45 29.49 21.25
C ASP A 327 -35.97 28.38 22.20
N ARG A 328 -36.36 28.79 23.42
CA ARG A 328 -36.84 27.92 24.51
C ARG A 328 -38.26 27.40 24.28
N SER A 329 -38.56 26.13 24.60
CA SER A 329 -39.51 25.74 25.68
C SER A 329 -39.92 24.24 25.72
N THR A 330 -40.01 23.76 26.97
CA THR A 330 -40.88 22.70 27.55
C THR A 330 -40.60 21.19 27.36
N LYS A 331 -40.34 20.59 28.54
CA LYS A 331 -40.20 19.18 29.00
C LYS A 331 -41.18 18.14 28.40
N ALA A 332 -40.65 16.95 28.10
CA ALA A 332 -41.21 15.65 28.54
C ALA A 332 -40.14 14.54 28.46
N ALA A 333 -40.09 13.68 29.47
CA ALA A 333 -39.13 12.58 29.61
C ALA A 333 -39.54 11.34 28.81
N ALA A 334 -38.63 10.75 28.03
CA ALA A 334 -38.64 9.33 27.66
C ALA A 334 -37.31 8.89 26.99
N LYS A 335 -36.71 7.81 27.54
CA LYS A 335 -35.79 6.82 26.95
C LYS A 335 -34.63 7.31 26.05
N LYS A 336 -33.41 7.21 26.59
CA LYS A 336 -32.15 7.14 25.81
C LYS A 336 -32.20 5.93 24.87
N HIS A 337 -32.41 6.18 23.58
CA HIS A 337 -31.91 5.32 22.52
C HIS A 337 -30.61 5.94 21.99
N GLU A 338 -29.55 5.13 21.98
CA GLU A 338 -28.30 5.43 21.27
C GLU A 338 -28.64 5.74 19.81
N LYS A 339 -28.20 6.90 19.33
CA LYS A 339 -28.30 7.27 17.91
C LYS A 339 -27.41 6.30 17.12
N ALA A 340 -28.03 5.28 16.54
CA ALA A 340 -27.40 4.45 15.53
C ALA A 340 -26.94 5.34 14.37
N ASN A 341 -25.69 5.16 13.94
CA ASN A 341 -25.14 5.77 12.74
C ASN A 341 -26.09 5.50 11.57
N VAL A 342 -26.72 6.55 11.04
CA VAL A 342 -27.54 6.46 9.84
C VAL A 342 -26.59 6.25 8.66
N ILE A 343 -26.35 4.99 8.30
CA ILE A 343 -25.60 4.63 7.10
C ILE A 343 -26.53 4.89 5.90
N GLN A 344 -26.14 5.83 5.03
CA GLN A 344 -26.85 6.07 3.78
C GLN A 344 -26.77 4.80 2.92
N SER A 345 -27.92 4.29 2.46
CA SER A 345 -27.96 3.19 1.51
C SER A 345 -27.38 3.65 0.17
N PHE A 346 -26.41 2.88 -0.34
CA PHE A 346 -25.81 3.13 -1.64
C PHE A 346 -26.50 2.26 -2.69
N SER A 347 -26.93 2.85 -3.81
CA SER A 347 -27.37 2.10 -4.98
C SER A 347 -26.24 1.99 -5.99
N VAL A 348 -26.05 0.80 -6.54
CA VAL A 348 -25.12 0.58 -7.66
C VAL A 348 -25.69 1.20 -8.94
N ASP A 349 -24.86 1.86 -9.74
CA ASP A 349 -25.24 2.42 -11.03
C ASP A 349 -25.66 1.28 -12.00
N PRO A 350 -26.88 1.29 -12.56
CA PRO A 350 -27.34 0.27 -13.50
C PRO A 350 -26.45 0.09 -14.73
N SER A 351 -25.72 1.13 -15.15
CA SER A 351 -24.78 1.05 -16.27
C SER A 351 -23.59 0.12 -16.02
N GLY A 352 -23.30 -0.18 -14.76
CA GLY A 352 -22.24 -1.11 -14.35
C GLY A 352 -22.63 -2.59 -14.29
N LEU A 353 -23.92 -2.92 -14.43
CA LEU A 353 -24.39 -4.30 -14.33
C LEU A 353 -23.73 -5.27 -15.34
N PRO A 354 -23.47 -4.90 -16.61
CA PRO A 354 -22.76 -5.77 -17.54
C PRO A 354 -21.34 -6.12 -17.07
N ASP A 355 -20.59 -5.13 -16.59
CA ASP A 355 -19.24 -5.33 -16.06
C ASP A 355 -19.26 -6.22 -14.81
N ILE A 356 -20.24 -6.02 -13.93
CA ILE A 356 -20.39 -6.82 -12.70
C ILE A 356 -20.71 -8.27 -13.04
N LYS A 357 -21.59 -8.52 -14.02
CA LYS A 357 -21.90 -9.88 -14.50
C LYS A 357 -20.68 -10.54 -15.15
N ALA A 358 -19.96 -9.81 -16.00
CA ALA A 358 -18.71 -10.32 -16.59
C ALA A 358 -17.68 -10.67 -15.52
N ALA A 359 -17.53 -9.84 -14.47
CA ALA A 359 -16.64 -10.13 -13.36
C ALA A 359 -17.06 -11.39 -12.57
N LEU A 360 -18.37 -11.62 -12.39
CA LEU A 360 -18.90 -12.83 -11.78
C LEU A 360 -18.55 -14.07 -12.59
N GLU A 361 -18.78 -14.06 -13.91
CA GLU A 361 -18.44 -15.16 -14.81
C GLU A 361 -16.93 -15.48 -14.77
N VAL A 362 -16.08 -14.45 -14.75
CA VAL A 362 -14.62 -14.61 -14.63
C VAL A 362 -14.24 -15.24 -13.28
N CYS A 363 -14.86 -14.82 -12.19
CA CYS A 363 -14.60 -15.39 -10.86
C CYS A 363 -15.10 -16.83 -10.74
N GLU A 364 -16.28 -17.14 -11.27
CA GLU A 364 -16.86 -18.49 -11.26
C GLU A 364 -16.00 -19.44 -12.10
N PHE A 365 -15.54 -19.01 -13.28
CA PHE A 365 -14.57 -19.75 -14.08
C PHE A 365 -13.30 -20.08 -13.29
N ALA A 366 -12.73 -19.10 -12.58
CA ALA A 366 -11.55 -19.29 -11.75
C ALA A 366 -11.79 -20.29 -10.60
N LEU A 367 -12.94 -20.20 -9.92
CA LEU A 367 -13.29 -21.11 -8.82
C LEU A 367 -13.53 -22.55 -9.31
N HIS A 368 -14.19 -22.73 -10.46
CA HIS A 368 -14.36 -24.06 -11.07
C HIS A 368 -13.01 -24.68 -11.47
N ALA A 369 -12.09 -23.88 -12.01
CA ALA A 369 -10.74 -24.34 -12.31
C ALA A 369 -10.00 -24.84 -11.05
N THR A 370 -10.23 -24.24 -9.88
CA THR A 370 -9.64 -24.75 -8.62
C THR A 370 -10.27 -26.04 -8.13
N ALA A 371 -11.57 -26.25 -8.34
CA ALA A 371 -12.29 -27.44 -7.87
C ALA A 371 -11.92 -28.72 -8.66
N GLY A 372 -11.54 -28.57 -9.94
CA GLY A 372 -11.16 -29.68 -10.82
C GLY A 372 -9.67 -30.05 -10.83
N THR A 373 -8.83 -29.42 -10.00
CA THR A 373 -7.38 -29.68 -10.02
C THR A 373 -7.01 -31.01 -9.36
N VAL A 374 -6.16 -31.79 -10.03
CA VAL A 374 -5.54 -33.02 -9.49
C VAL A 374 -4.70 -32.63 -8.25
N PRO A 375 -4.64 -33.44 -7.17
CA PRO A 375 -3.91 -33.12 -5.93
C PRO A 375 -2.42 -32.73 -6.10
N SER A 376 -1.83 -33.02 -7.25
CA SER A 376 -0.45 -32.68 -7.61
C SER A 376 -0.23 -31.19 -7.94
N GLU A 377 -1.27 -30.43 -8.30
CA GLU A 377 -1.20 -28.98 -8.58
C GLU A 377 -1.86 -28.19 -7.45
N ALA A 378 -1.34 -28.32 -6.23
CA ALA A 378 -1.89 -27.64 -5.05
C ALA A 378 -1.89 -26.11 -5.23
N VAL A 379 -3.08 -25.55 -5.48
CA VAL A 379 -3.30 -24.12 -5.64
C VAL A 379 -2.98 -23.40 -4.33
N PRO A 380 -2.18 -22.32 -4.34
CA PRO A 380 -1.96 -21.51 -3.15
C PRO A 380 -3.28 -20.92 -2.64
N ILE A 381 -3.66 -21.23 -1.40
CA ILE A 381 -4.92 -20.75 -0.80
C ILE A 381 -4.99 -19.21 -0.80
N ALA A 382 -3.86 -18.52 -0.70
CA ALA A 382 -3.82 -17.06 -0.81
C ALA A 382 -4.38 -16.53 -2.14
N ALA A 383 -4.13 -17.21 -3.26
CA ALA A 383 -4.68 -16.84 -4.56
C ALA A 383 -6.19 -17.12 -4.63
N GLN A 384 -6.63 -18.25 -4.07
CA GLN A 384 -8.04 -18.59 -3.95
C GLN A 384 -8.81 -17.58 -3.09
N GLN A 385 -8.22 -17.14 -1.97
CA GLN A 385 -8.80 -16.15 -1.06
C GLN A 385 -9.06 -14.81 -1.77
N GLN A 386 -8.12 -14.36 -2.61
CA GLN A 386 -8.30 -13.12 -3.38
C GLN A 386 -9.46 -13.21 -4.36
N ILE A 387 -9.63 -14.34 -5.05
CA ILE A 387 -10.76 -14.59 -5.96
C ILE A 387 -12.08 -14.66 -5.18
N ILE A 388 -12.12 -15.38 -4.05
CA ILE A 388 -13.32 -15.47 -3.21
C ILE A 388 -13.76 -14.07 -2.74
N ALA A 389 -12.82 -13.24 -2.27
CA ALA A 389 -13.13 -11.87 -1.87
C ALA A 389 -13.73 -11.05 -3.02
N THR A 390 -13.14 -11.14 -4.22
CA THR A 390 -13.66 -10.46 -5.42
C THR A 390 -15.03 -10.99 -5.85
N TRP A 391 -15.24 -12.31 -5.80
CA TRP A 391 -16.50 -12.97 -6.13
C TRP A 391 -17.63 -12.56 -5.18
N VAL A 392 -17.40 -12.61 -3.86
CA VAL A 392 -18.38 -12.18 -2.86
C VAL A 392 -18.72 -10.70 -3.05
N LYS A 393 -17.72 -9.84 -3.32
CA LYS A 393 -17.98 -8.42 -3.58
C LYS A 393 -18.80 -8.21 -4.86
N ALA A 394 -18.51 -8.93 -5.93
CA ALA A 394 -19.27 -8.86 -7.16
C ALA A 394 -20.72 -9.35 -6.98
N LYS A 395 -20.95 -10.41 -6.18
CA LYS A 395 -22.30 -10.88 -5.81
C LYS A 395 -23.06 -9.80 -5.02
N GLN A 396 -22.37 -9.10 -4.11
CA GLN A 396 -22.95 -7.99 -3.34
C GLN A 396 -23.42 -6.86 -4.28
N LEU A 397 -22.58 -6.47 -5.25
CA LEU A 397 -22.89 -5.41 -6.21
C LEU A 397 -24.02 -5.82 -7.17
N ASN A 398 -24.13 -7.11 -7.51
CA ASN A 398 -25.20 -7.65 -8.34
C ASN A 398 -26.50 -7.93 -7.55
N HIS A 399 -26.56 -7.60 -6.25
CA HIS A 399 -27.66 -7.95 -5.36
C HIS A 399 -28.05 -9.43 -5.41
N GLN A 400 -27.06 -10.33 -5.47
CA GLN A 400 -27.25 -11.77 -5.48
C GLN A 400 -26.88 -12.37 -4.12
N GLN A 401 -27.84 -13.00 -3.44
CA GLN A 401 -27.57 -13.74 -2.21
C GLN A 401 -26.70 -14.97 -2.48
N ILE A 402 -25.84 -15.28 -1.52
CA ILE A 402 -25.07 -16.53 -1.50
C ILE A 402 -25.90 -17.53 -0.69
N GLY A 403 -26.38 -18.58 -1.37
CA GLY A 403 -27.31 -19.53 -0.76
C GLY A 403 -26.75 -20.21 0.50
N HIS A 404 -27.64 -20.50 1.45
CA HIS A 404 -27.30 -21.25 2.68
C HIS A 404 -26.78 -22.67 2.41
N LYS A 405 -27.08 -23.24 1.24
CA LYS A 405 -26.74 -24.61 0.85
C LYS A 405 -25.31 -24.73 0.30
N LEU A 406 -24.34 -24.37 1.13
CA LEU A 406 -23.00 -24.98 1.17
C LEU A 406 -22.96 -26.06 2.28
N GLY A 407 -24.09 -26.70 2.54
CA GLY A 407 -24.27 -27.67 3.61
C GLY A 407 -25.73 -27.79 4.03
N THR A 408 -26.50 -28.58 3.28
CA THR A 408 -27.38 -29.67 3.75
C THR A 408 -28.10 -30.28 2.55
N GLU A 409 -28.29 -31.59 2.66
CA GLU A 409 -28.50 -32.64 1.66
C GLU A 409 -29.57 -32.44 0.56
N GLU A 410 -29.44 -33.36 -0.42
CA GLU A 410 -30.23 -33.59 -1.64
C GLU A 410 -29.73 -32.76 -2.84
N GLU A 411 -28.93 -33.25 -3.78
CA GLU A 411 -28.85 -34.57 -4.41
C GLU A 411 -27.40 -35.07 -4.55
N ASN A 412 -27.25 -36.39 -4.71
CA ASN A 412 -26.02 -37.13 -4.95
C ASN A 412 -25.07 -36.45 -5.95
N ASP A 413 -24.00 -35.83 -5.46
CA ASP A 413 -22.73 -35.75 -6.20
C ASP A 413 -21.54 -35.70 -5.23
N ASP A 414 -20.54 -36.51 -5.51
CA ASP A 414 -19.42 -36.92 -4.63
C ASP A 414 -18.32 -35.83 -4.53
N GLY A 415 -18.75 -34.56 -4.44
CA GLY A 415 -17.88 -33.38 -4.46
C GLY A 415 -17.92 -32.60 -3.15
N ALA A 416 -17.45 -33.19 -2.05
CA ALA A 416 -17.34 -32.53 -0.76
C ALA A 416 -16.50 -31.24 -0.89
N GLN A 417 -17.17 -30.08 -0.93
CA GLN A 417 -16.48 -28.80 -1.10
C GLN A 417 -15.46 -28.54 0.02
N ASN A 418 -14.31 -27.99 -0.36
CA ASN A 418 -13.20 -27.70 0.53
C ASN A 418 -13.67 -26.87 1.75
N PRO A 419 -13.50 -27.36 3.00
CA PRO A 419 -13.96 -26.66 4.21
C PRO A 419 -13.30 -25.29 4.38
N VAL A 420 -12.07 -25.10 3.90
CA VAL A 420 -11.39 -23.82 3.91
C VAL A 420 -12.11 -22.78 3.05
N ALA A 421 -12.56 -23.17 1.84
CA ALA A 421 -13.30 -22.27 0.96
C ALA A 421 -14.62 -21.81 1.61
N ARG A 422 -15.32 -22.69 2.32
CA ARG A 422 -16.54 -22.34 3.08
C ARG A 422 -16.27 -21.32 4.16
N VAL A 423 -15.16 -21.47 4.90
CA VAL A 423 -14.74 -20.49 5.92
C VAL A 423 -14.46 -19.13 5.29
N LEU A 424 -13.69 -19.11 4.18
CA LEU A 424 -13.34 -17.88 3.49
C LEU A 424 -14.57 -17.16 2.93
N VAL A 425 -15.50 -17.87 2.28
CA VAL A 425 -16.77 -17.29 1.78
C VAL A 425 -17.57 -16.68 2.92
N GLY A 426 -17.77 -17.43 4.02
CA GLY A 426 -18.51 -16.92 5.18
C GLY A 426 -17.86 -15.68 5.80
N LEU A 427 -16.53 -15.65 5.87
CA LEU A 427 -15.78 -14.50 6.39
C LEU A 427 -15.92 -13.25 5.50
N GLU A 428 -15.89 -13.43 4.17
CA GLU A 428 -16.09 -12.31 3.24
C GLU A 428 -17.53 -11.78 3.26
N MET A 429 -18.53 -12.65 3.46
CA MET A 429 -19.91 -12.21 3.69
C MET A 429 -20.00 -11.28 4.91
N TYR A 430 -19.40 -11.67 6.04
CA TYR A 430 -19.32 -10.80 7.23
C TYR A 430 -18.61 -9.46 6.97
N SER A 431 -17.59 -9.48 6.12
CA SER A 431 -16.76 -8.32 5.79
C SER A 431 -17.47 -7.33 4.87
N CYS A 432 -18.38 -7.80 4.04
CA CYS A 432 -19.20 -7.00 3.14
C CYS A 432 -20.44 -6.40 3.83
N ASN A 433 -20.96 -7.03 4.89
CA ASN A 433 -22.19 -6.61 5.56
C ASN A 433 -22.04 -5.30 6.35
N GLY A 434 -23.11 -4.51 6.45
CA GLY A 434 -23.18 -3.29 7.23
C GLY A 434 -22.45 -2.09 6.61
N LEU A 435 -22.24 -2.12 5.28
CA LEU A 435 -21.53 -1.07 4.52
C LEU A 435 -22.45 -0.24 3.63
N GLY A 436 -23.77 -0.31 3.84
CA GLY A 436 -24.77 0.43 3.06
C GLY A 436 -25.09 -0.16 1.68
N LEU A 437 -24.51 -1.33 1.34
CA LEU A 437 -24.91 -2.17 0.20
C LEU A 437 -25.78 -3.34 0.68
N MET A 438 -26.17 -4.25 -0.22
CA MET A 438 -26.87 -5.49 0.14
C MET A 438 -26.12 -6.26 1.23
N ASP A 439 -26.84 -6.65 2.28
CA ASP A 439 -26.32 -7.54 3.32
C ASP A 439 -26.60 -9.02 2.95
N PHE A 440 -25.59 -9.85 3.13
CA PHE A 440 -25.69 -11.29 2.97
C PHE A 440 -26.29 -11.96 4.20
N THR A 441 -27.05 -13.04 3.99
CA THR A 441 -27.47 -13.93 5.08
C THR A 441 -26.32 -14.85 5.52
N ALA A 442 -25.41 -14.32 6.34
CA ALA A 442 -24.19 -15.01 6.75
C ALA A 442 -24.43 -16.23 7.67
N PRO A 443 -23.59 -17.28 7.60
CA PRO A 443 -23.59 -18.40 8.57
C PRO A 443 -23.39 -17.90 10.00
N ARG A 444 -23.87 -18.64 11.00
CA ARG A 444 -23.68 -18.25 12.40
C ARG A 444 -22.19 -18.23 12.76
N LEU A 445 -21.72 -17.10 13.29
CA LEU A 445 -20.32 -16.88 13.65
C LEU A 445 -19.69 -18.01 14.49
N PRO A 446 -20.34 -18.57 15.55
CA PRO A 446 -19.76 -19.67 16.31
C PRO A 446 -19.52 -20.94 15.47
N GLN A 447 -20.41 -21.24 14.52
CA GLN A 447 -20.26 -22.39 13.61
C GLN A 447 -19.10 -22.16 12.64
N LEU A 448 -18.98 -20.94 12.11
CA LEU A 448 -17.90 -20.55 11.20
C LEU A 448 -16.53 -20.64 11.89
N VAL A 449 -16.44 -20.17 13.14
CA VAL A 449 -15.21 -20.26 13.95
C VAL A 449 -14.85 -21.70 14.27
N LYS A 450 -15.83 -22.52 14.67
CA LYS A 450 -15.59 -23.95 14.93
C LYS A 450 -15.00 -24.64 13.69
N LEU A 451 -15.60 -24.41 12.52
CA LEU A 451 -15.10 -24.95 11.26
C LEU A 451 -13.67 -24.46 10.97
N ALA A 452 -13.38 -23.17 11.17
CA ALA A 452 -12.04 -22.61 10.95
C ALA A 452 -10.96 -23.23 11.85
N LEU A 453 -11.30 -23.57 13.10
CA LEU A 453 -10.39 -24.21 14.06
C LEU A 453 -10.18 -25.71 13.77
N GLU A 454 -11.15 -26.37 13.16
CA GLU A 454 -11.09 -27.80 12.78
C GLU A 454 -10.41 -28.03 11.41
N CYS A 455 -10.31 -26.99 10.58
CA CYS A 455 -9.64 -27.05 9.27
C CYS A 455 -8.12 -27.32 9.37
N SER A 456 -7.60 -28.16 8.46
CA SER A 456 -6.16 -28.27 8.21
C SER A 456 -5.72 -27.21 7.19
N TRP A 457 -5.07 -26.16 7.67
CA TRP A 457 -4.61 -25.06 6.82
C TRP A 457 -3.24 -25.36 6.17
N PRO A 458 -3.13 -25.36 4.83
CA PRO A 458 -1.85 -25.53 4.15
C PRO A 458 -0.98 -24.25 4.16
N ASP A 459 -1.58 -23.07 4.37
CA ASP A 459 -0.87 -21.80 4.53
C ASP A 459 -1.22 -21.18 5.88
N SER A 460 -0.23 -21.14 6.77
CA SER A 460 -0.35 -20.60 8.11
C SER A 460 -0.61 -19.08 8.11
N LEU A 461 -0.18 -18.33 7.08
CA LEU A 461 -0.47 -16.89 7.02
C LEU A 461 -1.96 -16.67 6.73
N VAL A 462 -2.55 -17.49 5.87
CA VAL A 462 -3.99 -17.43 5.57
C VAL A 462 -4.81 -17.86 6.78
N GLU A 463 -4.37 -18.88 7.52
CA GLU A 463 -4.98 -19.27 8.81
C GLU A 463 -4.98 -18.08 9.78
N LEU A 464 -3.80 -17.47 9.99
CA LEU A 464 -3.63 -16.33 10.88
C LEU A 464 -4.54 -15.16 10.47
N GLN A 465 -4.52 -14.76 9.20
CA GLN A 465 -5.36 -13.69 8.69
C GLN A 465 -6.85 -13.99 8.86
N THR A 466 -7.28 -15.23 8.63
CA THR A 466 -8.68 -15.66 8.78
C THR A 466 -9.11 -15.60 10.25
N LEU A 467 -8.32 -16.17 11.16
CA LEU A 467 -8.63 -16.19 12.58
C LEU A 467 -8.61 -14.78 13.19
N THR A 468 -7.69 -13.90 12.78
CA THR A 468 -7.65 -12.50 13.22
C THR A 468 -8.93 -11.75 12.83
N ARG A 469 -9.40 -11.91 11.58
CA ARG A 469 -10.65 -11.29 11.12
C ARG A 469 -11.89 -11.89 11.82
N LEU A 470 -11.93 -13.20 12.05
CA LEU A 470 -13.00 -13.82 12.85
C LEU A 470 -13.01 -13.31 14.29
N THR A 471 -11.84 -13.10 14.90
CA THR A 471 -11.69 -12.51 16.24
C THR A 471 -12.28 -11.11 16.29
N TYR A 472 -12.06 -10.31 15.25
CA TYR A 472 -12.66 -8.98 15.12
C TYR A 472 -14.21 -9.05 15.07
N PHE A 473 -14.79 -9.91 14.23
CA PHE A 473 -16.25 -10.04 14.15
C PHE A 473 -16.87 -10.58 15.44
N ALA A 474 -16.15 -11.45 16.17
CA ALA A 474 -16.57 -11.92 17.48
C ALA A 474 -16.59 -10.80 18.51
N TYR A 475 -15.59 -9.93 18.49
CA TYR A 475 -15.53 -8.74 19.34
C TYR A 475 -16.70 -7.77 19.04
N LEU A 476 -16.96 -7.45 17.76
CA LEU A 476 -18.11 -6.61 17.39
C LEU A 476 -19.46 -7.21 17.78
N SER A 477 -19.57 -8.54 17.83
CA SER A 477 -20.79 -9.24 18.23
C SER A 477 -20.88 -9.44 19.76
N HIS A 478 -19.97 -8.84 20.54
CA HIS A 478 -19.84 -9.00 21.99
C HIS A 478 -19.69 -10.47 22.46
N ASN A 479 -19.16 -11.35 21.61
CA ASN A 479 -18.91 -12.76 21.96
C ASN A 479 -17.45 -12.95 22.41
N TYR A 480 -17.18 -12.57 23.67
CA TYR A 480 -15.83 -12.52 24.22
C TYR A 480 -15.20 -13.91 24.46
N GLU A 481 -16.00 -14.97 24.60
CA GLU A 481 -15.49 -16.35 24.72
C GLU A 481 -14.82 -16.82 23.42
N ILE A 482 -15.44 -16.51 22.28
CA ILE A 482 -14.87 -16.76 20.95
C ILE A 482 -13.61 -15.93 20.75
N VAL A 483 -13.60 -14.65 21.16
CA VAL A 483 -12.41 -13.79 21.08
C VAL A 483 -11.24 -14.42 21.83
N ALA A 484 -11.47 -14.91 23.06
CA ALA A 484 -10.44 -15.56 23.86
C ALA A 484 -9.93 -16.86 23.22
N THR A 485 -10.84 -17.68 22.66
CA THR A 485 -10.50 -18.95 22.01
C THR A 485 -9.65 -18.74 20.76
N CYS A 486 -10.08 -17.85 19.86
CA CYS A 486 -9.33 -17.52 18.64
C CYS A 486 -7.97 -16.89 18.97
N SER A 487 -7.94 -15.93 19.90
CA SER A 487 -6.69 -15.27 20.31
C SER A 487 -5.69 -16.27 20.89
N LYS A 488 -6.15 -17.21 21.72
CA LYS A 488 -5.29 -18.27 22.28
C LYS A 488 -4.72 -19.16 21.18
N ARG A 489 -5.54 -19.57 20.20
CA ARG A 489 -5.07 -20.37 19.05
C ARG A 489 -4.00 -19.62 18.26
N ILE A 490 -4.26 -18.36 17.92
CA ILE A 490 -3.34 -17.50 17.16
C ILE A 490 -1.99 -17.36 17.89
N LEU A 491 -2.01 -17.09 19.19
CA LEU A 491 -0.80 -16.91 20.00
C LEU A 491 -0.03 -18.24 20.21
N GLN A 492 -0.69 -19.40 20.16
CA GLN A 492 -0.01 -20.69 20.17
C GLN A 492 0.66 -21.01 18.83
N THR A 493 0.09 -20.54 17.72
CA THR A 493 0.68 -20.71 16.38
C THR A 493 1.93 -19.83 16.18
N ASP A 494 2.03 -18.69 16.88
CA ASP A 494 3.17 -17.76 16.89
C ASP A 494 4.52 -18.48 17.15
N GLU A 495 4.59 -19.33 18.18
CA GLU A 495 5.82 -20.04 18.58
C GLU A 495 6.39 -20.97 17.48
N ASN A 496 5.52 -21.43 16.56
CA ASN A 496 5.86 -22.32 15.45
C ASN A 496 6.01 -21.58 14.11
N PHE A 497 5.33 -20.44 13.94
CA PHE A 497 5.25 -19.71 12.66
C PHE A 497 6.61 -19.11 12.24
N PHE A 498 7.36 -18.53 13.19
CA PHE A 498 8.60 -17.82 12.89
C PHE A 498 9.86 -18.70 12.85
N ARG A 499 9.77 -19.99 13.19
CA ARG A 499 10.94 -20.90 13.16
C ARG A 499 11.32 -21.39 11.77
N ASN A 500 10.46 -21.24 10.74
CA ASN A 500 10.56 -22.09 9.55
C ASN A 500 10.47 -21.42 8.16
N ARG A 501 10.58 -20.08 8.00
CA ARG A 501 10.56 -19.45 6.66
C ARG A 501 11.50 -18.27 6.47
N ASP A 502 12.34 -18.34 5.43
CA ASP A 502 13.33 -17.34 5.01
C ASP A 502 12.77 -16.03 4.39
N THR A 503 11.46 -15.81 4.41
CA THR A 503 10.83 -14.67 3.73
C THR A 503 10.33 -13.59 4.70
N LYS A 504 11.20 -12.60 4.95
CA LYS A 504 10.94 -11.37 5.74
C LYS A 504 9.61 -10.65 5.47
N LYS A 505 8.96 -10.87 4.32
CA LYS A 505 7.68 -10.24 3.96
C LYS A 505 6.48 -10.89 4.65
N TYR A 506 6.46 -12.22 4.74
CA TYR A 506 5.40 -12.97 5.43
C TYR A 506 5.47 -12.75 6.94
N GLU A 507 6.69 -12.57 7.44
CA GLU A 507 6.96 -12.22 8.84
C GLU A 507 6.31 -10.89 9.22
N ILE A 508 6.46 -9.83 8.41
CA ILE A 508 5.86 -8.51 8.70
C ILE A 508 4.33 -8.59 8.79
N VAL A 509 3.67 -9.19 7.80
CA VAL A 509 2.20 -9.29 7.79
C VAL A 509 1.69 -10.14 8.96
N GLY A 510 2.40 -11.23 9.29
CA GLY A 510 2.07 -12.03 10.46
C GLY A 510 2.16 -11.24 11.77
N GLN A 511 3.19 -10.42 11.92
CA GLN A 511 3.37 -9.53 13.07
C GLN A 511 2.25 -8.47 13.17
N GLU A 512 1.77 -7.92 12.06
CA GLU A 512 0.61 -7.01 12.06
C GLU A 512 -0.67 -7.71 12.54
N MET A 513 -0.93 -8.93 12.07
CA MET A 513 -2.12 -9.71 12.47
C MET A 513 -2.08 -10.10 13.95
N LEU A 514 -0.90 -10.45 14.48
CA LEU A 514 -0.69 -10.71 15.90
C LEU A 514 -0.93 -9.45 16.75
N SER A 515 -0.46 -8.29 16.29
CA SER A 515 -0.70 -7.01 16.95
C SER A 515 -2.19 -6.68 17.04
N ILE A 516 -2.93 -6.82 15.93
CA ILE A 516 -4.38 -6.58 15.87
C ILE A 516 -5.11 -7.53 16.82
N THR A 517 -4.76 -8.82 16.81
CA THR A 517 -5.37 -9.85 17.67
C THR A 517 -5.17 -9.54 19.15
N ALA A 518 -3.93 -9.25 19.57
CA ALA A 518 -3.62 -8.89 20.95
C ALA A 518 -4.34 -7.60 21.39
N CYS A 519 -4.51 -6.64 20.48
CA CYS A 519 -5.26 -5.42 20.76
C CYS A 519 -6.75 -5.72 20.98
N ILE A 520 -7.37 -6.53 20.11
CA ILE A 520 -8.78 -6.93 20.25
C ILE A 520 -8.99 -7.73 21.55
N GLN A 521 -8.05 -8.61 21.91
CA GLN A 521 -8.07 -9.32 23.18
C GLN A 521 -8.06 -8.34 24.37
N GLY A 522 -7.19 -7.33 24.35
CA GLY A 522 -7.16 -6.28 25.36
C GLY A 522 -8.49 -5.52 25.46
N LYS A 523 -9.07 -5.13 24.31
CA LYS A 523 -10.37 -4.44 24.24
C LYS A 523 -11.52 -5.31 24.77
N SER A 524 -11.53 -6.60 24.44
CA SER A 524 -12.52 -7.55 24.96
C SER A 524 -12.44 -7.70 26.48
N ILE A 525 -11.23 -7.76 27.05
CA ILE A 525 -11.04 -7.77 28.51
C ILE A 525 -11.54 -6.46 29.12
N MET A 526 -11.28 -5.32 28.46
CA MET A 526 -11.73 -4.00 28.90
C MET A 526 -13.26 -3.83 28.87
N GLU A 527 -13.96 -4.41 27.90
CA GLU A 527 -15.42 -4.30 27.85
C GLU A 527 -16.12 -5.22 28.84
N ASN A 528 -15.49 -6.34 29.20
CA ASN A 528 -15.94 -7.22 30.27
C ASN A 528 -15.60 -6.67 31.68
N LEU A 529 -15.20 -5.39 31.79
CA LEU A 529 -14.85 -4.74 33.05
C LEU A 529 -16.07 -4.32 33.87
N SER A 530 -16.31 -5.03 34.96
CA SER A 530 -17.07 -4.51 36.11
C SER A 530 -16.21 -3.63 37.04
N GLY A 531 -15.32 -2.78 36.48
CA GLY A 531 -14.46 -1.88 37.26
C GLY A 531 -13.29 -2.54 38.00
N ARG A 532 -12.96 -3.79 37.71
CA ARG A 532 -11.96 -4.59 38.44
C ARG A 532 -10.52 -4.23 38.03
N LYS A 533 -9.68 -3.89 39.02
CA LYS A 533 -8.26 -3.53 38.84
C LYS A 533 -7.42 -4.61 38.16
N HIS A 534 -7.59 -5.89 38.51
CA HIS A 534 -6.81 -6.99 37.91
C HIS A 534 -7.08 -7.18 36.41
N LEU A 535 -8.31 -6.92 35.95
CA LEU A 535 -8.66 -7.00 34.53
C LEU A 535 -8.02 -5.86 33.72
N ARG A 536 -7.91 -4.65 34.29
CA ARG A 536 -7.15 -3.56 33.66
C ARG A 536 -5.67 -3.91 33.48
N ILE A 537 -5.08 -4.56 34.48
CA ILE A 537 -3.68 -5.03 34.40
C ILE A 537 -3.55 -6.16 33.35
N ALA A 538 -4.53 -7.06 33.26
CA ALA A 538 -4.53 -8.09 32.21
C ALA A 538 -4.67 -7.48 30.80
N ALA A 539 -5.55 -6.49 30.63
CA ALA A 539 -5.72 -5.77 29.38
C ALA A 539 -4.48 -4.95 28.99
N SER A 540 -3.83 -4.28 29.95
CA SER A 540 -2.61 -3.51 29.69
C SER A 540 -1.50 -4.40 29.14
N LYS A 541 -1.34 -5.63 29.66
CA LYS A 541 -0.39 -6.62 29.13
C LYS A 541 -0.70 -7.00 27.67
N ALA A 542 -1.97 -7.17 27.32
CA ALA A 542 -2.38 -7.45 25.95
C ALA A 542 -2.05 -6.27 25.00
N PHE A 543 -2.26 -5.03 25.44
CA PHE A 543 -1.89 -3.84 24.66
C PHE A 543 -0.36 -3.69 24.50
N VAL A 544 0.42 -4.01 25.53
CA VAL A 544 1.90 -4.03 25.43
C VAL A 544 2.36 -5.08 24.41
N GLN A 545 1.75 -6.27 24.44
CA GLN A 545 2.07 -7.32 23.47
C GLN A 545 1.69 -6.90 22.04
N SER A 546 0.55 -6.23 21.87
CA SER A 546 0.14 -5.62 20.60
C SER A 546 1.17 -4.60 20.09
N ALA A 547 1.68 -3.72 20.95
CA ALA A 547 2.72 -2.76 20.61
C ALA A 547 4.06 -3.41 20.23
N ARG A 548 4.43 -4.53 20.88
CA ARG A 548 5.62 -5.32 20.52
C ARG A 548 5.54 -5.87 19.11
N TYR A 549 4.46 -6.58 18.79
CA TYR A 549 4.27 -7.14 17.45
C TYR A 549 4.21 -6.05 16.37
N ALA A 550 3.54 -4.92 16.63
CA ALA A 550 3.53 -3.78 15.71
C ALA A 550 4.92 -3.15 15.51
N GLY A 551 5.73 -3.11 16.57
CA GLY A 551 7.13 -2.67 16.50
C GLY A 551 8.02 -3.60 15.67
N GLU A 552 7.81 -4.92 15.75
CA GLU A 552 8.46 -5.91 14.87
C GLU A 552 8.02 -5.76 13.41
N ALA A 553 6.73 -5.54 13.17
CA ALA A 553 6.16 -5.24 11.86
C ALA A 553 6.63 -3.89 11.28
N ARG A 554 7.19 -3.01 12.12
CA ARG A 554 7.53 -1.61 11.78
C ARG A 554 6.32 -0.80 11.32
N ASN A 555 5.17 -1.07 11.92
CA ASN A 555 3.93 -0.38 11.62
C ASN A 555 3.63 0.65 12.72
N TYR A 556 3.98 1.91 12.48
CA TYR A 556 3.86 2.99 13.46
C TYR A 556 2.41 3.22 13.92
N SER A 557 1.45 3.19 12.99
CA SER A 557 0.03 3.43 13.33
C SER A 557 -0.53 2.36 14.28
N LEU A 558 -0.18 1.08 14.06
CA LEU A 558 -0.57 0.00 14.96
C LEU A 558 0.09 0.14 16.35
N VAL A 559 1.36 0.55 16.42
CA VAL A 559 2.03 0.80 17.72
C VAL A 559 1.31 1.92 18.47
N MET A 560 1.01 3.04 17.80
CA MET A 560 0.33 4.18 18.42
C MET A 560 -1.10 3.86 18.84
N PHE A 561 -1.81 3.05 18.05
CA PHE A 561 -3.12 2.55 18.40
C PHE A 561 -3.09 1.71 19.69
N ALA A 562 -2.14 0.79 19.80
CA ALA A 562 -1.93 -0.02 21.01
C ALA A 562 -1.53 0.85 22.22
N ALA A 563 -0.64 1.83 22.02
CA ALA A 563 -0.19 2.75 23.06
C ALA A 563 -1.35 3.61 23.62
N ARG A 564 -2.27 4.07 22.76
CA ARG A 564 -3.45 4.86 23.16
C ARG A 564 -4.40 4.03 24.03
N HIS A 565 -4.66 2.79 23.62
CA HIS A 565 -5.47 1.87 24.43
C HIS A 565 -4.80 1.49 25.75
N PHE A 566 -3.49 1.29 25.75
CA PHE A 566 -2.71 1.09 26.96
C PHE A 566 -2.86 2.29 27.92
N TRP A 567 -2.64 3.51 27.44
CA TRP A 567 -2.74 4.73 28.25
C TRP A 567 -4.12 4.88 28.88
N ASN A 568 -5.18 4.75 28.09
CA ASN A 568 -6.56 4.86 28.57
C ASN A 568 -6.91 3.77 29.61
N THR A 569 -6.30 2.59 29.50
CA THR A 569 -6.48 1.50 30.46
C THR A 569 -5.83 1.81 31.80
N CYS A 570 -4.63 2.37 31.76
CA CYS A 570 -3.80 2.64 32.94
C CYS A 570 -4.17 3.94 33.65
N LEU A 571 -4.71 4.94 32.93
CA LEU A 571 -4.95 6.30 33.43
C LEU A 571 -5.64 6.34 34.82
N PRO A 572 -6.72 5.57 35.09
CA PRO A 572 -7.38 5.60 36.40
C PRO A 572 -6.58 4.96 37.55
N LEU A 573 -5.49 4.24 37.24
CA LEU A 573 -4.59 3.61 38.20
C LEU A 573 -3.35 4.47 38.48
N LEU A 574 -3.12 5.54 37.71
CA LEU A 574 -1.90 6.35 37.83
C LEU A 574 -1.88 7.27 39.05
N SER A 575 -2.96 7.37 39.83
CA SER A 575 -3.03 8.23 41.01
C SER A 575 -2.18 7.72 42.18
N SER A 576 -1.97 6.40 42.29
CA SER A 576 -1.19 5.80 43.38
C SER A 576 0.25 5.44 42.95
N PRO A 577 1.28 5.77 43.74
CA PRO A 577 2.67 5.39 43.45
C PRO A 577 2.86 3.87 43.25
N ASN A 578 2.22 3.05 44.10
CA ASN A 578 2.31 1.59 44.04
C ASN A 578 1.71 1.01 42.75
N ASP A 579 0.73 1.71 42.17
CA ASP A 579 0.08 1.30 40.93
C ASP A 579 0.87 1.77 39.72
N ARG A 580 1.47 2.98 39.78
CA ARG A 580 2.39 3.48 38.75
C ARG A 580 3.58 2.55 38.52
N GLU A 581 4.14 2.00 39.59
CA GLU A 581 5.29 1.08 39.51
C GLU A 581 5.03 -0.14 38.61
N GLN A 582 3.80 -0.69 38.63
CA GLN A 582 3.42 -1.85 37.81
C GLN A 582 3.44 -1.55 36.30
N PHE A 583 3.42 -0.27 35.91
CA PHE A 583 3.43 0.18 34.52
C PHE A 583 4.80 0.62 34.03
N LYS A 584 5.85 0.50 34.85
CA LYS A 584 7.23 0.86 34.47
C LYS A 584 7.70 0.09 33.23
N GLU A 585 7.87 -1.23 33.37
CA GLU A 585 8.32 -2.11 32.28
C GLU A 585 7.37 -2.04 31.06
N PRO A 586 6.04 -2.12 31.22
CA PRO A 586 5.08 -1.87 30.13
C PRO A 586 5.34 -0.60 29.31
N THR A 587 5.61 0.53 29.99
CA THR A 587 5.79 1.83 29.35
C THR A 587 7.11 1.90 28.58
N GLU A 588 8.19 1.36 29.15
CA GLU A 588 9.50 1.26 28.49
C GLU A 588 9.42 0.43 27.21
N ILE A 589 8.69 -0.69 27.24
CA ILE A 589 8.47 -1.55 26.07
C ILE A 589 7.74 -0.80 24.95
N ILE A 590 6.67 -0.06 25.28
CA ILE A 590 5.89 0.68 24.28
C ILE A 590 6.77 1.75 23.63
N LEU A 591 7.47 2.57 24.42
CA LEU A 591 8.37 3.61 23.90
C LEU A 591 9.46 3.04 22.98
N LYS A 592 10.07 1.92 23.37
CA LYS A 592 11.06 1.23 22.52
C LYS A 592 10.47 0.80 21.17
N ASN A 593 9.25 0.29 21.16
CA ASN A 593 8.60 -0.16 19.91
C ASN A 593 8.12 1.00 19.03
N ILE A 594 7.74 2.14 19.61
CA ILE A 594 7.46 3.38 18.86
C ILE A 594 8.71 3.79 18.08
N ILE A 595 9.86 3.90 18.77
CA ILE A 595 11.14 4.27 18.14
C ILE A 595 11.53 3.28 17.04
N LYS A 596 11.33 1.98 17.29
CA LYS A 596 11.61 0.92 16.33
C LYS A 596 10.79 1.08 15.04
N ALA A 597 9.51 1.40 15.14
CA ALA A 597 8.61 1.55 14.01
C ALA A 597 8.88 2.81 13.17
N GLU A 598 9.36 3.91 13.77
CA GLU A 598 9.69 5.16 13.05
C GLU A 598 10.86 5.01 12.05
N SER A 599 11.73 4.00 12.23
CA SER A 599 13.05 3.95 11.60
C SER A 599 13.12 3.61 10.10
N LYS A 600 12.00 3.46 9.36
CA LYS A 600 11.97 3.26 7.88
C LYS A 600 10.54 3.25 7.31
N ASN A 601 9.97 4.42 6.97
CA ASN A 601 8.76 4.52 6.13
C ASN A 601 9.08 4.22 4.66
N LYS A 602 9.43 2.98 4.35
CA LYS A 602 9.28 2.43 3.01
C LYS A 602 8.30 1.27 3.12
N GLN A 603 7.01 1.60 3.17
CA GLN A 603 5.95 0.63 2.92
C GLN A 603 6.30 -0.08 1.61
N LYS A 604 6.56 -1.39 1.69
CA LYS A 604 6.81 -2.22 0.52
C LYS A 604 5.48 -2.75 0.04
N ASP A 605 5.16 -2.47 -1.23
CA ASP A 605 3.90 -2.85 -1.89
C ASP A 605 3.62 -4.36 -1.77
N THR A 606 2.78 -4.70 -0.81
CA THR A 606 2.03 -5.95 -0.78
C THR A 606 0.69 -5.66 -1.41
N LEU A 607 0.30 -6.47 -2.40
CA LEU A 607 -1.02 -6.35 -2.99
C LEU A 607 -2.04 -6.56 -1.86
N PRO A 608 -2.88 -5.57 -1.53
CA PRO A 608 -3.82 -5.73 -0.43
C PRO A 608 -4.86 -6.80 -0.80
N LEU A 609 -5.27 -7.59 0.20
CA LEU A 609 -6.30 -8.61 0.00
C LEU A 609 -7.57 -7.98 -0.58
N HIS A 610 -7.99 -6.84 -0.01
CA HIS A 610 -9.13 -6.04 -0.47
C HIS A 610 -8.67 -4.70 -1.04
N GLN A 611 -9.27 -4.29 -2.15
CA GLN A 611 -9.09 -2.94 -2.74
C GLN A 611 -10.34 -2.07 -2.55
N TRP A 612 -11.23 -2.52 -1.66
CA TRP A 612 -12.43 -1.83 -1.26
C TRP A 612 -12.53 -1.88 0.25
N ILE A 613 -13.37 -1.01 0.78
CA ILE A 613 -13.61 -0.93 2.20
C ILE A 613 -14.38 -2.18 2.65
N THR A 614 -13.92 -2.78 3.75
CA THR A 614 -14.61 -3.87 4.44
C THR A 614 -14.80 -3.51 5.92
N LYS A 615 -15.80 -4.12 6.56
CA LYS A 615 -16.21 -3.80 7.94
C LYS A 615 -15.10 -4.01 8.97
N ASP A 616 -14.22 -4.96 8.73
CA ASP A 616 -13.05 -5.28 9.56
C ASP A 616 -11.89 -4.31 9.46
N PHE A 617 -11.81 -3.51 8.39
CA PHE A 617 -10.77 -2.49 8.22
C PHE A 617 -11.25 -1.07 8.53
N GLN A 618 -12.57 -0.81 8.64
CA GLN A 618 -13.12 0.49 9.06
C GLN A 618 -12.85 0.83 10.53
N ASN A 619 -13.07 -0.11 11.48
CA ASN A 619 -13.02 0.20 12.92
C ASN A 619 -11.71 -0.17 13.62
N VAL A 620 -10.71 -0.68 12.90
CA VAL A 620 -9.36 -0.94 13.46
C VAL A 620 -8.56 0.36 13.63
N GLY A 621 -9.17 1.54 13.42
CA GLY A 621 -8.46 2.82 13.46
C GLY A 621 -7.55 3.02 12.24
N LEU A 622 -7.73 2.22 11.19
CA LEU A 622 -7.09 2.36 9.87
C LEU A 622 -7.96 3.15 8.88
N SER A 623 -9.05 3.77 9.36
CA SER A 623 -9.88 4.67 8.56
C SER A 623 -9.24 6.06 8.48
N ASP A 624 -8.18 6.18 7.67
CA ASP A 624 -8.03 7.19 6.62
C ASP A 624 -6.61 7.13 6.02
N GLY A 625 -6.51 6.95 4.71
CA GLY A 625 -5.37 7.45 3.93
C GLY A 625 -4.05 6.67 3.95
N CYS A 626 -4.02 5.44 3.42
CA CYS A 626 -2.80 4.99 2.70
C CYS A 626 -2.73 5.54 1.25
N PHE A 627 -3.68 6.37 0.82
CA PHE A 627 -3.64 7.08 -0.44
C PHE A 627 -4.27 8.47 -0.29
N LEU A 628 -3.47 9.47 0.09
CA LEU A 628 -3.47 10.85 -0.43
C LEU A 628 -2.42 11.69 0.35
N PRO A 629 -1.53 12.44 -0.35
CA PRO A 629 -0.54 13.28 0.30
C PRO A 629 -1.13 14.64 0.70
N GLY A 630 -0.80 15.11 1.91
CA GLY A 630 -0.49 16.54 2.08
C GLY A 630 -1.19 17.32 3.19
N MET A 631 -2.36 16.93 3.73
CA MET A 631 -3.08 17.87 4.63
C MET A 631 -3.68 17.30 5.93
N PHE A 632 -3.95 15.99 6.02
CA PHE A 632 -4.53 15.36 7.23
C PHE A 632 -3.51 14.77 8.22
N LEU A 633 -2.25 14.61 7.80
CA LEU A 633 -1.18 14.07 8.65
C LEU A 633 -0.88 14.94 9.88
N THR A 634 -1.16 16.25 9.82
CA THR A 634 -0.79 17.17 10.88
C THR A 634 -1.62 17.02 12.15
N TYR A 635 -2.89 16.63 12.09
CA TYR A 635 -3.73 16.51 13.29
C TYR A 635 -3.44 15.21 14.07
N PHE A 636 -3.30 14.09 13.35
CA PHE A 636 -2.98 12.79 13.96
C PHE A 636 -1.57 12.77 14.59
N ASP A 637 -0.59 13.40 13.94
CA ASP A 637 0.78 13.50 14.48
C ASP A 637 0.82 14.27 15.82
N LEU A 638 -0.06 15.26 16.04
CA LEU A 638 -0.09 16.05 17.28
C LEU A 638 -0.60 15.24 18.49
N GLU A 639 -1.65 14.44 18.31
CA GLU A 639 -2.15 13.56 19.38
C GLU A 639 -1.12 12.48 19.75
N ASP A 640 -0.47 11.91 18.74
CA ASP A 640 0.56 10.88 18.90
C ASP A 640 1.77 11.43 19.67
N LEU A 641 2.18 12.67 19.40
CA LEU A 641 3.23 13.38 20.15
C LEU A 641 2.84 13.66 21.59
N THR A 642 1.59 14.05 21.83
CA THR A 642 1.06 14.27 23.20
C THR A 642 1.09 12.99 24.02
N LEU A 643 0.66 11.88 23.43
CA LEU A 643 0.68 10.56 24.07
C LEU A 643 2.11 10.14 24.40
N ARG A 644 3.04 10.26 23.44
CA ARG A 644 4.44 9.89 23.63
C ARG A 644 5.10 10.70 24.76
N THR A 645 4.83 12.00 24.79
CA THR A 645 5.30 12.89 25.86
C THR A 645 4.72 12.48 27.22
N SER A 646 3.44 12.10 27.27
CA SER A 646 2.78 11.61 28.50
C SER A 646 3.37 10.29 29.00
N LEU A 647 3.77 9.38 28.10
CA LEU A 647 4.44 8.13 28.48
C LEU A 647 5.82 8.38 29.11
N TYR A 648 6.60 9.32 28.57
CA TYR A 648 7.86 9.76 29.21
C TYR A 648 7.59 10.45 30.55
N GLY A 649 6.53 11.26 30.66
CA GLY A 649 6.08 11.85 31.92
C GLY A 649 5.70 10.81 32.98
N LEU A 650 5.04 9.71 32.58
CA LEU A 650 4.74 8.58 33.48
C LEU A 650 6.01 7.92 34.00
N LEU A 651 6.99 7.62 33.12
CA LEU A 651 8.27 7.08 33.57
C LEU A 651 8.98 8.02 34.54
N PHE A 652 8.97 9.32 34.24
CA PHE A 652 9.50 10.33 35.15
C PHE A 652 8.85 10.24 36.53
N HIS A 653 7.52 10.22 36.60
CA HIS A 653 6.80 10.12 37.89
C HIS A 653 7.11 8.83 38.65
N ILE A 654 7.29 7.69 37.96
CA ILE A 654 7.67 6.42 38.57
C ILE A 654 9.06 6.51 39.24
N TYR A 655 10.05 7.12 38.57
CA TYR A 655 11.37 7.32 39.16
C TYR A 655 11.37 8.38 40.27
N ALA A 656 10.57 9.44 40.11
CA ALA A 656 10.39 10.48 41.12
C ALA A 656 9.77 9.92 42.42
N ASP A 657 8.81 9.01 42.33
CA ASP A 657 8.21 8.32 43.50
C ASP A 657 9.27 7.56 44.33
N LYS A 658 10.35 7.11 43.69
CA LYS A 658 11.49 6.42 44.34
C LYS A 658 12.66 7.35 44.70
N ALA A 659 12.53 8.65 44.43
CA ALA A 659 13.60 9.64 44.52
C ALA A 659 14.87 9.29 43.71
N ASP A 660 14.73 8.51 42.62
CA ASP A 660 15.83 8.19 41.70
C ASP A 660 15.96 9.28 40.62
N TRP A 661 16.51 10.42 41.04
CA TRP A 661 16.64 11.62 40.20
C TRP A 661 17.63 11.43 39.03
N GLU A 662 18.64 10.59 39.19
CA GLU A 662 19.64 10.35 38.15
C GLU A 662 19.02 9.60 36.97
N THR A 663 18.27 8.52 37.24
CA THR A 663 17.59 7.77 36.19
C THR A 663 16.43 8.58 35.59
N ALA A 664 15.71 9.36 36.40
CA ALA A 664 14.68 10.28 35.92
C ALA A 664 15.24 11.28 34.89
N LEU A 665 16.41 11.88 35.15
CA LEU A 665 17.07 12.78 34.19
C LEU A 665 17.49 12.05 32.90
N LYS A 666 18.03 10.83 32.99
CA LYS A 666 18.40 10.03 31.82
C LYS A 666 17.21 9.77 30.90
N VAL A 667 16.03 9.47 31.46
CA VAL A 667 14.78 9.26 30.70
C VAL A 667 14.32 10.55 30.01
N LEU A 668 14.40 11.69 30.69
CA LEU A 668 14.03 12.98 30.11
C LEU A 668 15.00 13.42 28.99
N ASP A 669 16.30 13.16 29.17
CA ASP A 669 17.32 13.42 28.14
C ASP A 669 17.12 12.54 26.90
N GLU A 670 16.70 11.28 27.08
CA GLU A 670 16.30 10.41 25.97
C GLU A 670 15.09 11.01 25.22
N ALA A 671 14.06 11.45 25.94
CA ALA A 671 12.87 12.05 25.35
C ALA A 671 13.22 13.26 24.46
N ILE A 672 14.16 14.11 24.88
CA ILE A 672 14.65 15.26 24.09
C ILE A 672 15.37 14.83 22.81
N LYS A 673 16.09 13.69 22.82
CA LYS A 673 16.79 13.21 21.62
C LYS A 673 15.82 12.69 20.57
N VAL A 674 14.70 12.11 21.01
CA VAL A 674 13.81 11.35 20.14
C VAL A 674 12.57 12.13 19.69
N LEU A 675 11.95 12.95 20.56
CA LEU A 675 10.77 13.76 20.18
C LEU A 675 11.16 14.85 19.17
N PRO A 676 10.30 15.35 18.27
CA PRO A 676 10.58 16.53 17.44
C PRO A 676 10.58 17.83 18.26
N GLN A 677 11.22 18.89 17.77
CA GLN A 677 11.27 20.22 18.41
C GLN A 677 9.92 20.94 18.29
N THR A 678 8.94 20.53 19.09
CA THR A 678 7.59 21.10 19.14
C THR A 678 7.20 21.47 20.57
N ARG A 679 6.10 22.20 20.75
CA ARG A 679 5.56 22.59 22.07
C ARG A 679 5.32 21.41 23.02
N HIS A 680 5.10 20.20 22.52
CA HIS A 680 4.93 19.00 23.35
C HIS A 680 6.14 18.72 24.25
N ARG A 681 7.36 19.11 23.83
CA ARG A 681 8.57 18.97 24.67
C ARG A 681 8.57 19.85 25.92
N LEU A 682 7.70 20.86 26.00
CA LEU A 682 7.62 21.75 27.17
C LEU A 682 7.27 20.97 28.45
N LEU A 683 6.46 19.92 28.36
CA LEU A 683 6.20 19.04 29.50
C LEU A 683 7.48 18.35 30.00
N ILE A 684 8.35 17.91 29.08
CA ILE A 684 9.64 17.29 29.42
C ILE A 684 10.57 18.31 30.07
N PHE A 685 10.69 19.52 29.50
CA PHE A 685 11.49 20.60 30.09
C PHE A 685 10.98 21.02 31.48
N LYS A 686 9.66 20.99 31.70
CA LYS A 686 9.05 21.26 33.01
C LYS A 686 9.54 20.26 34.04
N HIS A 687 9.49 18.96 33.71
CA HIS A 687 9.99 17.91 34.59
C HIS A 687 11.51 18.03 34.81
N MET A 688 12.30 18.35 33.78
CA MET A 688 13.74 18.54 33.91
C MET A 688 14.10 19.70 34.84
N ALA A 689 13.43 20.84 34.70
CA ALA A 689 13.64 22.00 35.55
C ALA A 689 13.34 21.67 37.02
N ALA A 690 12.24 20.94 37.28
CA ALA A 690 11.87 20.50 38.62
C ALA A 690 12.92 19.58 39.26
N VAL A 691 13.43 18.59 38.52
CA VAL A 691 14.47 17.67 39.04
C VAL A 691 15.79 18.38 39.29
N LYS A 692 16.21 19.25 38.37
CA LYS A 692 17.45 20.02 38.52
C LYS A 692 17.38 20.98 39.70
N ALA A 693 16.25 21.68 39.87
CA ALA A 693 16.01 22.51 41.06
C ALA A 693 16.07 21.68 42.36
N GLY A 694 15.40 20.51 42.38
CA GLY A 694 15.41 19.56 43.50
C GLY A 694 16.75 18.92 43.79
N SER A 695 17.66 18.88 42.82
CA SER A 695 19.00 18.29 42.96
C SER A 695 20.11 19.33 43.10
N GLY A 696 19.79 20.64 43.07
CA GLY A 696 20.75 21.73 43.18
C GLY A 696 21.54 22.04 41.90
N TYR A 697 21.15 21.49 40.75
CA TYR A 697 21.74 21.79 39.45
C TYR A 697 21.13 23.07 38.83
N ASN A 698 21.86 23.69 37.90
CA ASN A 698 21.36 24.85 37.17
C ASN A 698 20.21 24.47 36.21
N PHE A 699 19.02 25.03 36.46
CA PHE A 699 17.80 24.83 35.67
C PHE A 699 17.42 26.04 34.78
N MET A 700 18.24 27.10 34.78
CA MET A 700 17.95 28.33 34.02
C MET A 700 17.87 28.08 32.51
N LEU A 701 18.69 27.17 31.97
CA LEU A 701 18.70 26.83 30.55
C LEU A 701 17.41 26.13 30.10
N ASP A 702 16.79 25.33 30.98
CA ASP A 702 15.52 24.67 30.69
C ASP A 702 14.37 25.68 30.74
N MET A 703 14.41 26.63 31.68
CA MET A 703 13.42 27.71 31.79
C MET A 703 13.43 28.67 30.60
N GLN A 704 14.57 28.86 29.93
CA GLN A 704 14.62 29.65 28.69
C GLN A 704 13.78 29.07 27.56
N LYS A 705 13.40 27.79 27.60
CA LYS A 705 12.57 27.14 26.57
C LYS A 705 11.09 27.56 26.63
N PHE A 706 10.67 28.23 27.70
CA PHE A 706 9.28 28.65 27.91
C PHE A 706 9.04 30.14 27.57
N ARG A 707 10.03 30.86 27.03
CA ARG A 707 9.94 32.32 26.78
C ARG A 707 8.78 32.75 25.88
N ASP A 708 8.31 31.85 25.02
CA ASP A 708 7.22 32.11 24.07
C ASP A 708 5.83 31.69 24.62
N GLU A 709 5.75 31.24 25.89
CA GLU A 709 4.50 30.89 26.57
C GLU A 709 3.88 32.11 27.27
N SER A 710 2.61 32.00 27.71
CA SER A 710 1.91 33.12 28.35
C SER A 710 2.58 33.54 29.66
N GLU A 711 2.42 34.83 30.00
CA GLU A 711 2.90 35.42 31.25
C GLU A 711 2.45 34.62 32.48
N ASP A 712 1.16 34.26 32.55
CA ASP A 712 0.58 33.46 33.64
C ASP A 712 1.25 32.08 33.75
N TYR A 713 1.53 31.42 32.61
CA TYR A 713 2.14 30.09 32.58
C TYR A 713 3.59 30.14 33.06
N LEU A 714 4.36 31.11 32.54
CA LEU A 714 5.75 31.34 32.94
C LEU A 714 5.85 31.66 34.43
N SER A 715 4.99 32.55 34.92
CA SER A 715 4.94 32.93 36.33
C SER A 715 4.62 31.73 37.23
N HIS A 716 3.59 30.95 36.88
CA HIS A 716 3.27 29.72 37.60
C HIS A 716 4.42 28.70 37.55
N MET A 717 5.17 28.61 36.45
CA MET A 717 6.30 27.68 36.35
C MET A 717 7.41 28.06 37.33
N TRP A 718 7.82 29.34 37.33
CA TRP A 718 8.81 29.85 38.28
C TRP A 718 8.37 29.64 39.73
N ARG A 719 7.09 29.92 39.99
CA ARG A 719 6.45 29.68 41.29
C ARG A 719 6.56 28.23 41.75
N HIS A 720 6.26 27.29 40.86
CA HIS A 720 6.33 25.86 41.16
C HIS A 720 7.76 25.41 41.53
N LEU A 721 8.78 25.97 40.87
CA LEU A 721 10.19 25.66 41.13
C LEU A 721 10.71 26.19 42.47
N VAL A 722 10.07 27.21 43.07
CA VAL A 722 10.40 27.69 44.42
C VAL A 722 10.32 26.54 45.42
N THR A 723 9.19 25.82 45.43
CA THR A 723 8.96 24.70 46.36
C THR A 723 9.87 23.50 46.10
N GLY A 724 10.38 23.37 44.88
CA GLY A 724 11.28 22.29 44.47
C GLY A 724 12.77 22.60 44.65
N SER A 725 13.18 23.87 44.71
CA SER A 725 14.61 24.23 44.75
C SER A 725 15.24 23.98 46.12
N ARG A 726 16.39 23.30 46.16
CA ARG A 726 17.19 23.13 47.40
C ARG A 726 18.13 24.29 47.72
N SER A 727 18.31 25.22 46.80
CA SER A 727 19.21 26.37 46.95
C SER A 727 18.42 27.64 47.29
N ILE A 728 18.80 28.34 48.37
CA ILE A 728 18.23 29.65 48.76
C ILE A 728 18.37 30.67 47.62
N VAL A 729 19.52 30.67 46.94
CA VAL A 729 19.78 31.54 45.77
C VAL A 729 18.87 31.17 44.60
N GLY A 730 18.63 29.86 44.40
CA GLY A 730 17.70 29.37 43.39
C GLY A 730 16.24 29.73 43.69
N GLN A 731 15.82 29.62 44.96
CA GLN A 731 14.48 30.02 45.41
C GLN A 731 14.26 31.52 45.23
N LEU A 732 15.21 32.35 45.68
CA LEU A 732 15.19 33.81 45.50
C LEU A 732 15.05 34.20 44.02
N SER A 733 15.84 33.59 43.14
CA SER A 733 15.77 33.84 41.70
C SER A 733 14.42 33.42 41.10
N CYS A 734 13.85 32.30 41.55
CA CYS A 734 12.53 31.85 41.10
C CYS A 734 11.42 32.81 41.50
N PHE A 735 11.42 33.30 42.74
CA PHE A 735 10.46 34.32 43.20
C PHE A 735 10.55 35.60 42.36
N GLN A 736 11.76 36.13 42.18
CA GLN A 736 11.97 37.33 41.38
C GLN A 736 11.46 37.15 39.94
N ASN A 737 11.80 36.04 39.30
CA ASN A 737 11.35 35.77 37.93
C ASN A 737 9.84 35.50 37.82
N ALA A 738 9.21 34.89 38.84
CA ALA A 738 7.76 34.69 38.88
C ALA A 738 7.00 36.02 38.93
N ILE A 739 7.49 36.98 39.72
CA ILE A 739 6.89 38.31 39.88
C ILE A 739 7.16 39.19 38.64
N ILE A 740 8.38 39.13 38.07
CA ILE A 740 8.75 39.89 36.86
C ILE A 740 7.94 39.40 35.64
N ALA A 741 7.64 38.11 35.57
CA ALA A 741 6.86 37.53 34.46
C ALA A 741 5.40 38.01 34.42
N LEU A 742 4.83 38.49 35.53
CA LEU A 742 3.46 39.02 35.59
C LEU A 742 3.47 40.53 35.27
N GLN A 743 3.12 40.89 34.03
CA GLN A 743 2.98 42.30 33.65
C GLN A 743 1.54 42.78 33.78
N GLU A 744 0.56 41.99 33.33
CA GLU A 744 -0.85 42.42 33.26
C GLU A 744 -1.72 41.94 34.44
N ASN A 745 -1.39 40.81 35.07
CA ASN A 745 -2.22 40.18 36.10
C ASN A 745 -1.84 40.65 37.52
N GLU A 746 -2.31 41.84 37.88
CA GLU A 746 -1.98 42.52 39.15
C GLU A 746 -2.43 41.75 40.40
N TRP A 747 -3.57 41.05 40.35
CA TRP A 747 -4.06 40.25 41.48
C TRP A 747 -3.11 39.09 41.84
N GLN A 748 -2.70 38.31 40.84
CA GLN A 748 -1.76 37.21 41.06
C GLN A 748 -0.37 37.71 41.48
N LYS A 749 0.00 38.90 41.02
CA LYS A 749 1.25 39.57 41.41
C LYS A 749 1.25 39.98 42.87
N VAL A 750 0.13 40.50 43.38
CA VAL A 750 -0.05 40.80 44.81
C VAL A 750 0.14 39.54 45.66
N ASP A 751 -0.51 38.44 45.30
CA ASP A 751 -0.37 37.16 46.03
C ASP A 751 1.08 36.69 46.07
N TYR A 752 1.81 36.80 44.96
CA TYR A 752 3.20 36.36 44.87
C TYR A 752 4.18 37.27 45.59
N LEU A 753 3.90 38.57 45.70
CA LEU A 753 4.69 39.52 46.48
C LEU A 753 4.51 39.31 47.98
N MET A 754 3.28 39.01 48.44
CA MET A 754 2.99 38.66 49.84
C MET A 754 3.68 37.35 50.23
N GLU A 755 3.33 36.28 49.53
CA GLU A 755 4.24 35.28 48.97
C GLU A 755 5.74 35.33 49.36
N PHE A 756 6.40 36.19 48.60
CA PHE A 756 7.84 36.43 48.64
C PHE A 756 8.29 37.15 49.91
N ALA A 757 7.53 38.11 50.43
CA ALA A 757 7.84 38.80 51.68
C ALA A 757 7.85 37.83 52.88
N GLU A 758 6.86 36.94 52.94
CA GLU A 758 6.80 35.89 53.96
C GLU A 758 8.01 34.97 53.87
N TRP A 759 8.38 34.55 52.66
CA TRP A 759 9.57 33.72 52.45
C TRP A 759 10.88 34.44 52.84
N LEU A 760 11.05 35.72 52.50
CA LEU A 760 12.21 36.52 52.89
C LEU A 760 12.34 36.62 54.42
N TYR A 761 11.22 36.85 55.09
CA TYR A 761 11.15 36.90 56.55
C TYR A 761 11.54 35.55 57.18
N CYS A 762 10.95 34.46 56.69
CA CYS A 762 11.24 33.10 57.17
C CYS A 762 12.71 32.69 56.97
N ASN A 763 13.38 33.22 55.93
CA ASN A 763 14.79 32.97 55.64
C ASN A 763 15.76 33.99 56.26
N GLN A 764 15.30 34.83 57.20
CA GLN A 764 16.11 35.78 57.97
C GLN A 764 16.80 36.86 57.12
N PHE A 765 16.19 37.28 56.01
CA PHE A 765 16.64 38.44 55.26
C PHE A 765 16.40 39.74 56.06
N PRO A 766 17.15 40.83 55.80
CA PRO A 766 16.95 42.10 56.49
C PRO A 766 15.51 42.60 56.39
N LEU A 767 14.96 43.13 57.50
CA LEU A 767 13.59 43.67 57.56
C LEU A 767 13.31 44.70 56.46
N ASN A 768 14.30 45.53 56.11
CA ASN A 768 14.18 46.49 55.02
C ASN A 768 13.94 45.83 53.65
N ASP A 769 14.41 44.61 53.42
CA ASP A 769 14.18 43.88 52.17
C ASP A 769 12.84 43.11 52.19
N VAL A 770 12.32 42.78 53.37
CA VAL A 770 10.98 42.18 53.56
C VAL A 770 9.87 43.21 53.35
N ILE A 771 10.09 44.47 53.77
CA ILE A 771 9.09 45.54 53.67
C ILE A 771 8.90 46.00 52.21
N LYS A 772 9.96 46.02 51.39
CA LYS A 772 9.90 46.51 49.99
C LYS A 772 8.84 45.80 49.13
N PRO A 773 8.72 44.46 49.11
CA PRO A 773 7.61 43.80 48.40
C PRO A 773 6.22 44.15 48.96
N LEU A 774 6.08 44.39 50.26
CA LEU A 774 4.81 44.75 50.90
C LEU A 774 4.38 46.17 50.54
N ASP A 775 5.32 47.11 50.51
CA ASP A 775 5.07 48.48 50.03
C ASP A 775 4.58 48.43 48.57
N TRP A 776 5.19 47.58 47.74
CA TRP A 776 4.75 47.38 46.36
C TRP A 776 3.34 46.76 46.26
N VAL A 777 2.97 45.85 47.17
CA VAL A 777 1.61 45.33 47.25
C VAL A 777 0.61 46.42 47.59
N VAL A 778 0.94 47.28 48.56
CA VAL A 778 0.09 48.41 48.96
C VAL A 778 -0.11 49.35 47.77
N ASP A 779 0.97 49.68 47.06
CA ASP A 779 0.89 50.51 45.87
C ASP A 779 0.01 49.88 44.78
N LEU A 780 0.18 48.60 44.47
CA LEU A 780 -0.66 47.90 43.48
C LEU A 780 -2.14 47.93 43.89
N LEU A 781 -2.47 47.54 45.13
CA LEU A 781 -3.86 47.51 45.62
C LEU A 781 -4.52 48.90 45.63
N LEU A 782 -3.76 49.97 45.85
CA LEU A 782 -4.28 51.35 45.79
C LEU A 782 -4.55 51.84 44.36
N HIS A 783 -3.87 51.28 43.35
CA HIS A 783 -4.04 51.64 41.94
C HIS A 783 -5.05 50.75 41.21
N MET A 784 -5.41 49.59 41.78
CA MET A 784 -6.45 48.71 41.28
C MET A 784 -7.84 49.32 41.50
N LYS A 785 -8.59 49.53 40.42
CA LYS A 785 -9.96 50.07 40.44
C LYS A 785 -11.03 48.98 40.47
#